data_AF-A0A7C4UBI8-F1
#
_entry.id   AF-A0A7C4UBI8-F1
#
_cell.length_a   1.000
_cell.length_b   1.000
_cell.length_c   1.000
_cell.angle_alpha   90.00
_cell.angle_beta   90.00
_cell.angle_gamma   90.00
#
_symmetry.space_group_name_H-M   'P 1'
#
loop_
_entity.id
_entity.type
_entity.pdbx_description
1 polymer ?
#
loop_
_entity_poly.entity_id
_entity_poly.type
_entity_poly.pdbx_seq_one_letter_code
_entity_poly.pdbx_strand_id
1 'polypeptide(L)'
;MQRPNTLRSRVEQAIAENRFQTGLDLARQLLKQEPSDAHREIVLKAVLGRARQLREQGATNDSIAMLDRACELTGANCGQLAYIAEEFANAGDYSRAAAVYNQIPEPRPDLKLAERVADALIWQGTKGRPLLPEAWRSDYDRIRSALTKLASGHDEEVRIELQSVSLQSAFLQWKLLIRGLLAFYQQDDPRALENWQRLDVKLLPARIAAMFRISIDTEFRTAQSPDTQRVLLEQADRLHRDTISDGLRRIRQFFGSQDGSGRIFSDLQQLIPNIRKDWPELLPKVANCYYWHVVRYGEFETGPNSYRKWFGSPAEDPELHRMQALMHESMKHYQRANHFWKLYADSLPRIAVSFAPHTVEKVQALIWHRMGCNARRFEEVGSAMSQAPFLPFGFSESRQKPAISATDCFRRSAELAPNWPAPLRELLDVCRRAKKSDEAIAAARKLLSQTPNDVVVVRELAEMLMVAGEYAEAMALAQRALSLNPLQKDIERLLAGARHFQAMHLASKRDFEGAERLLQAASQLIPNSLFLLTTLIAVRFLAGNDEHAESMLADYGETNPIRPAVAVFMLSLATKLKLKKALKSRFEAEFKAVLASEPSVQTAKALALAFADLDSTQMTYFGAQAQCKKVLTYVQKTVRLPYSIEDLRFTGTALLDMKEYSALKRFALAWKRQHRNAP
;
A
#
# COMPACT_ATOMS: atom_id res chain seq x y z
N MET A 1 14.20 -87.26 -45.35
CA MET A 1 14.06 -86.26 -46.43
C MET A 1 14.64 -84.93 -45.94
N GLN A 2 15.88 -84.62 -46.32
CA GLN A 2 16.54 -83.35 -46.01
C GLN A 2 15.95 -82.28 -46.94
N ARG A 3 15.32 -81.22 -46.40
CA ARG A 3 14.96 -80.04 -47.18
C ARG A 3 16.24 -79.28 -47.55
N PRO A 4 16.37 -78.73 -48.77
CA PRO A 4 17.59 -78.08 -49.23
C PRO A 4 17.96 -76.89 -48.33
N ASN A 5 19.24 -76.82 -47.96
CA ASN A 5 19.84 -75.83 -47.05
C ASN A 5 19.95 -74.44 -47.73
N THR A 6 18.80 -73.86 -48.06
CA THR A 6 18.69 -72.54 -48.70
C THR A 6 18.97 -71.43 -47.69
N LEU A 7 19.43 -70.26 -48.15
CA LEU A 7 19.70 -69.12 -47.27
C LEU A 7 18.47 -68.75 -46.42
N ARG A 8 17.27 -68.88 -47.00
CA ARG A 8 15.99 -68.69 -46.30
C ARG A 8 15.77 -69.66 -45.13
N SER A 9 16.03 -70.96 -45.30
CA SER A 9 15.87 -71.93 -44.20
C SER A 9 16.84 -71.66 -43.05
N ARG A 10 18.04 -71.14 -43.34
CA ARG A 10 19.02 -70.73 -42.32
C ARG A 10 18.58 -69.49 -41.53
N VAL A 11 17.92 -68.54 -42.18
CA VAL A 11 17.34 -67.36 -41.52
C VAL A 11 16.20 -67.78 -40.59
N GLU A 12 15.25 -68.58 -41.09
CA GLU A 12 14.09 -69.06 -40.32
C GLU A 12 14.54 -69.89 -39.10
N GLN A 13 15.56 -70.75 -39.26
CA GLN A 13 16.16 -71.50 -38.16
C GLN A 13 16.84 -70.59 -37.12
N ALA A 14 17.61 -69.59 -37.55
CA ALA A 14 18.27 -68.67 -36.63
C ALA A 14 17.27 -67.82 -35.82
N ILE A 15 16.17 -67.39 -36.44
CA ILE A 15 15.08 -66.67 -35.75
C ILE A 15 14.36 -67.61 -34.76
N ALA A 16 14.06 -68.85 -35.15
CA ALA A 16 13.40 -69.84 -34.29
C ALA A 16 14.25 -70.23 -33.06
N GLU A 17 15.58 -70.23 -33.21
CA GLU A 17 16.53 -70.49 -32.12
C GLU A 17 16.87 -69.23 -31.28
N ASN A 18 16.13 -68.13 -31.44
CA ASN A 18 16.36 -66.83 -30.78
C ASN A 18 17.75 -66.21 -31.04
N ARG A 19 18.45 -66.64 -32.10
CA ARG A 19 19.74 -66.08 -32.55
C ARG A 19 19.52 -64.87 -33.46
N PHE A 20 18.83 -63.86 -32.94
CA PHE A 20 18.28 -62.74 -33.74
C PHE A 20 19.33 -61.88 -34.45
N GLN A 21 20.53 -61.68 -33.88
CA GLN A 21 21.60 -60.94 -34.56
C GLN A 21 22.06 -61.69 -35.82
N THR A 22 22.37 -62.97 -35.68
CA THR A 22 22.77 -63.84 -36.81
C THR A 22 21.64 -63.99 -37.82
N GLY A 23 20.39 -64.12 -37.34
CA GLY A 23 19.19 -64.14 -38.18
C GLY A 23 19.02 -62.85 -38.97
N LEU A 24 19.26 -61.68 -38.36
CA LEU A 24 19.18 -60.37 -39.00
C LEU A 24 20.24 -60.20 -40.10
N ASP A 25 21.48 -60.60 -39.84
CA ASP A 25 22.57 -60.50 -40.81
C ASP A 25 22.31 -61.38 -42.04
N LEU A 26 21.83 -62.62 -41.82
CA LEU A 26 21.42 -63.53 -42.89
C LEU A 26 20.17 -63.02 -43.62
N ALA A 27 19.20 -62.42 -42.92
CA ALA A 27 17.99 -61.86 -43.52
C ALA A 27 18.30 -60.66 -44.43
N ARG A 28 19.25 -59.81 -44.03
CA ARG A 28 19.75 -58.69 -44.86
C ARG A 28 20.45 -59.19 -46.11
N GLN A 29 21.25 -60.27 -45.99
CA GLN A 29 21.89 -60.91 -47.14
C GLN A 29 20.85 -61.47 -48.12
N LEU A 30 19.80 -62.13 -47.61
CA LEU A 30 18.70 -62.66 -48.42
C LEU A 30 17.96 -61.53 -49.16
N LEU A 31 17.63 -60.44 -48.48
CA LEU A 31 16.96 -59.29 -49.09
C LEU A 31 17.84 -58.60 -50.16
N LYS A 32 19.17 -58.62 -50.00
CA LYS A 32 20.12 -58.07 -50.98
C LYS A 32 20.24 -58.94 -52.23
N GLN A 33 20.16 -60.27 -52.09
CA GLN A 33 20.21 -61.20 -53.21
C GLN A 33 18.90 -61.21 -54.00
N GLU A 34 17.76 -61.17 -53.29
CA GLU A 34 16.42 -61.21 -53.88
C GLU A 34 15.52 -60.16 -53.22
N PRO A 35 15.41 -58.95 -53.79
CA PRO A 35 14.52 -57.93 -53.26
C PRO A 35 13.04 -58.34 -53.40
N SER A 36 12.37 -58.67 -52.28
CA SER A 36 10.94 -58.95 -52.25
C SER A 36 10.30 -58.48 -50.95
N ASP A 37 8.99 -58.21 -50.96
CA ASP A 37 8.25 -57.81 -49.76
C ASP A 37 8.22 -58.92 -48.70
N ALA A 38 8.19 -60.19 -49.14
CA ALA A 38 8.32 -61.34 -48.24
C ALA A 38 9.67 -61.36 -47.52
N HIS A 39 10.76 -60.98 -48.20
CA HIS A 39 12.09 -60.89 -47.58
C HIS A 39 12.22 -59.66 -46.67
N ARG A 40 11.56 -58.55 -46.99
CA ARG A 40 11.45 -57.38 -46.07
C ARG A 40 10.75 -57.75 -44.78
N GLU A 41 9.67 -58.55 -44.85
CA GLU A 41 8.95 -59.03 -43.67
C GLU A 41 9.82 -59.94 -42.78
N ILE A 42 10.67 -60.77 -43.38
CA ILE A 42 11.63 -61.60 -42.64
C ILE A 42 12.68 -60.74 -41.92
N VAL A 43 13.18 -59.68 -42.58
CA VAL A 43 14.09 -58.71 -41.94
C VAL A 43 13.36 -58.01 -40.78
N LEU A 44 12.12 -57.57 -40.98
CA LEU A 44 11.31 -56.94 -39.93
C LEU A 44 11.14 -57.87 -38.71
N LYS A 45 10.81 -59.14 -38.93
CA LYS A 45 10.72 -60.15 -37.86
C LYS A 45 12.02 -60.31 -37.09
N ALA A 46 13.17 -60.34 -37.78
CA ALA A 46 14.48 -60.42 -37.14
C ALA A 46 14.82 -59.16 -36.33
N VAL A 47 14.51 -57.95 -36.86
CA VAL A 47 14.71 -56.68 -36.16
C VAL A 47 13.86 -56.59 -34.90
N LEU A 48 12.58 -56.93 -34.99
CA LEU A 48 11.65 -56.92 -33.86
C LEU A 48 12.04 -57.92 -32.76
N GLY A 49 12.47 -59.13 -33.15
CA GLY A 49 13.01 -60.12 -32.22
C GLY A 49 14.28 -59.64 -31.52
N ARG A 50 15.18 -58.96 -32.25
CA ARG A 50 16.39 -58.38 -31.69
C ARG A 50 16.09 -57.22 -30.73
N ALA A 51 15.16 -56.34 -31.07
CA ALA A 51 14.73 -55.24 -30.19
C ALA A 51 14.21 -55.77 -28.86
N ARG A 52 13.33 -56.78 -28.90
CA ARG A 52 12.81 -57.44 -27.70
C ARG A 52 13.91 -58.07 -26.85
N GLN A 53 14.83 -58.81 -27.48
CA GLN A 53 15.96 -59.42 -26.80
C GLN A 53 16.83 -58.37 -26.09
N LEU A 54 17.11 -57.24 -26.74
CA LEU A 54 17.89 -56.14 -26.14
C LEU A 54 17.16 -55.51 -24.96
N ARG A 55 15.84 -55.32 -25.07
CA ARG A 55 15.00 -54.82 -23.97
C ARG A 55 15.04 -55.76 -22.76
N GLU A 56 14.89 -57.06 -22.97
CA GLU A 56 14.94 -58.09 -21.91
C GLU A 56 16.32 -58.16 -21.24
N GLN A 57 17.38 -57.79 -21.97
CA GLN A 57 18.74 -57.67 -21.44
C GLN A 57 19.01 -56.31 -20.74
N GLY A 58 18.04 -55.40 -20.71
CA GLY A 58 18.18 -54.06 -20.13
C GLY A 58 18.87 -53.03 -21.04
N ALA A 59 19.19 -53.38 -22.29
CA ALA A 59 19.79 -52.50 -23.29
C ALA A 59 18.71 -51.67 -24.02
N THR A 60 18.01 -50.81 -23.27
CA THR A 60 16.82 -50.08 -23.75
C THR A 60 17.11 -49.15 -24.93
N ASN A 61 18.23 -48.43 -24.94
CA ASN A 61 18.59 -47.51 -26.04
C ASN A 61 18.84 -48.26 -27.36
N ASP A 62 19.51 -49.42 -27.27
CA ASP A 62 19.77 -50.24 -28.45
C ASP A 62 18.49 -50.89 -28.98
N SER A 63 17.57 -51.25 -28.07
CA SER A 63 16.22 -51.68 -28.44
C SER A 63 15.47 -50.58 -29.20
N ILE A 64 15.46 -49.34 -28.69
CA ILE A 64 14.84 -48.18 -29.35
C ILE A 64 15.42 -47.96 -30.76
N ALA A 65 16.74 -48.03 -30.91
CA ALA A 65 17.39 -47.90 -32.22
C ALA A 65 16.99 -49.02 -33.20
N MET A 66 16.80 -50.26 -32.71
CA MET A 66 16.27 -51.35 -33.52
C MET A 66 14.79 -51.11 -33.92
N LEU A 67 13.98 -50.54 -33.03
CA LEU A 67 12.58 -50.21 -33.31
C LEU A 67 12.44 -49.05 -34.31
N ASP A 68 13.31 -48.03 -34.26
CA ASP A 68 13.37 -46.98 -35.28
C ASP A 68 13.65 -47.61 -36.66
N ARG A 69 14.56 -48.59 -36.73
CA ARG A 69 14.80 -49.35 -37.97
C ARG A 69 13.63 -50.23 -38.38
N ALA A 70 12.83 -50.73 -37.43
CA ALA A 70 11.60 -51.47 -37.73
C ALA A 70 10.57 -50.55 -38.41
N CYS A 71 10.40 -49.31 -37.94
CA CYS A 71 9.52 -48.31 -38.56
C CYS A 71 9.86 -48.05 -40.03
N GLU A 72 11.15 -47.98 -40.38
CA GLU A 72 11.59 -47.78 -41.77
C GLU A 72 11.29 -48.98 -42.69
N LEU A 73 11.14 -50.18 -42.11
CA LEU A 73 10.89 -51.43 -42.83
C LEU A 73 9.41 -51.80 -42.91
N THR A 74 8.56 -51.17 -42.09
CA THR A 74 7.12 -51.47 -41.98
C THR A 74 6.31 -50.61 -42.96
N GLY A 75 5.37 -51.24 -43.67
CA GLY A 75 4.37 -50.55 -44.49
C GLY A 75 3.13 -50.15 -43.68
N ALA A 76 2.03 -49.78 -44.34
CA ALA A 76 0.76 -49.40 -43.70
C ALA A 76 -0.03 -50.58 -43.08
N ASN A 77 0.65 -51.60 -42.55
CA ASN A 77 0.02 -52.76 -41.94
C ASN A 77 -0.33 -52.47 -40.47
N CYS A 78 -1.63 -52.43 -40.15
CA CYS A 78 -2.14 -52.10 -38.82
C CYS A 78 -1.57 -52.98 -37.71
N GLY A 79 -1.41 -54.29 -37.95
CA GLY A 79 -0.92 -55.23 -36.94
C GLY A 79 0.57 -55.03 -36.62
N GLN A 80 1.37 -54.68 -37.62
CA GLN A 80 2.81 -54.44 -37.46
C GLN A 80 3.08 -53.10 -36.77
N LEU A 81 2.34 -52.05 -37.16
CA LEU A 81 2.42 -50.74 -36.51
C LEU A 81 1.97 -50.80 -35.05
N ALA A 82 0.90 -51.54 -34.75
CA ALA A 82 0.44 -51.76 -33.37
C ALA A 82 1.52 -52.47 -32.53
N TYR A 83 2.13 -53.51 -33.08
CA TYR A 83 3.20 -54.24 -32.40
C TYR A 83 4.44 -53.38 -32.16
N ILE A 84 4.85 -52.55 -33.13
CA ILE A 84 5.99 -51.62 -32.95
C ILE A 84 5.68 -50.57 -31.89
N ALA A 85 4.48 -49.98 -31.91
CA ALA A 85 4.05 -49.04 -30.89
C ALA A 85 4.04 -49.68 -29.49
N GLU A 86 3.63 -50.94 -29.37
CA GLU A 86 3.69 -51.69 -28.12
C GLU A 86 5.12 -51.92 -27.64
N GLU A 87 6.04 -52.27 -28.55
CA GLU A 87 7.44 -52.45 -28.20
C GLU A 87 8.12 -51.14 -27.78
N PHE A 88 7.80 -49.99 -28.41
CA PHE A 88 8.25 -48.68 -27.95
C PHE A 88 7.69 -48.34 -26.56
N ALA A 89 6.41 -48.62 -26.31
CA ALA A 89 5.79 -48.42 -25.01
C ALA A 89 6.43 -49.32 -23.93
N ASN A 90 6.76 -50.57 -24.27
CA ASN A 90 7.46 -51.49 -23.37
C ASN A 90 8.93 -51.08 -23.13
N ALA A 91 9.56 -50.40 -24.09
CA ALA A 91 10.90 -49.81 -23.94
C ALA A 91 10.90 -48.48 -23.17
N GLY A 92 9.72 -47.95 -22.81
CA GLY A 92 9.60 -46.69 -22.07
C GLY A 92 9.73 -45.43 -22.94
N ASP A 93 9.75 -45.56 -24.27
CA ASP A 93 9.75 -44.43 -25.22
C ASP A 93 8.36 -44.16 -25.77
N TYR A 94 7.58 -43.46 -24.96
CA TYR A 94 6.18 -43.27 -25.23
C TYR A 94 5.88 -42.19 -26.28
N SER A 95 6.82 -41.26 -26.52
CA SER A 95 6.68 -40.26 -27.59
C SER A 95 6.74 -40.94 -28.95
N ARG A 96 7.69 -41.86 -29.15
CA ARG A 96 7.76 -42.68 -30.36
C ARG A 96 6.60 -43.67 -30.45
N ALA A 97 6.19 -44.28 -29.33
CA ALA A 97 5.00 -45.14 -29.29
C ALA A 97 3.74 -44.38 -29.77
N ALA A 98 3.53 -43.14 -29.31
CA ALA A 98 2.43 -42.29 -29.75
C ALA A 98 2.52 -41.93 -31.24
N ALA A 99 3.72 -41.60 -31.72
CA ALA A 99 3.94 -41.28 -33.12
C ALA A 99 3.63 -42.46 -34.05
N VAL A 100 4.02 -43.68 -33.69
CA VAL A 100 3.71 -44.91 -34.44
C VAL A 100 2.22 -45.26 -34.32
N TYR A 101 1.64 -45.12 -33.13
CA TYR A 101 0.20 -45.35 -32.90
C TYR A 101 -0.68 -44.44 -33.78
N ASN A 102 -0.28 -43.18 -33.99
CA ASN A 102 -0.99 -42.25 -34.86
C ASN A 102 -0.97 -42.65 -36.34
N GLN A 103 0.00 -43.46 -36.76
CA GLN A 103 0.11 -43.95 -38.14
C GLN A 103 -0.81 -45.15 -38.43
N ILE A 104 -1.42 -45.75 -37.39
CA ILE A 104 -2.31 -46.90 -37.54
C ILE A 104 -3.65 -46.44 -38.17
N PRO A 105 -4.02 -46.99 -39.35
CA PRO A 105 -5.34 -46.75 -39.97
C PRO A 105 -6.49 -47.27 -39.10
N GLU A 106 -7.66 -46.65 -39.22
CA GLU A 106 -8.89 -47.17 -38.57
C GLU A 106 -9.36 -48.48 -39.23
N PRO A 107 -9.86 -49.46 -38.45
CA PRO A 107 -10.04 -49.44 -36.99
C PRO A 107 -8.76 -49.74 -36.23
N ARG A 108 -8.42 -48.91 -35.24
CA ARG A 108 -7.20 -49.08 -34.41
C ARG A 108 -7.35 -50.23 -33.40
N PRO A 109 -6.37 -51.13 -33.26
CA PRO A 109 -6.42 -52.26 -32.34
C PRO A 109 -5.96 -51.91 -30.90
N ASP A 110 -6.49 -52.68 -29.94
CA ASP A 110 -6.16 -52.82 -28.51
C ASP A 110 -6.24 -51.56 -27.60
N LEU A 111 -7.21 -51.60 -26.67
CA LEU A 111 -7.39 -50.60 -25.62
C LEU A 111 -6.19 -50.52 -24.66
N LYS A 112 -5.46 -51.61 -24.43
CA LYS A 112 -4.33 -51.63 -23.48
C LYS A 112 -3.12 -50.84 -24.00
N LEU A 113 -2.85 -50.93 -25.30
CA LEU A 113 -1.83 -50.11 -25.94
C LEU A 113 -2.22 -48.63 -25.88
N ALA A 114 -3.50 -48.33 -26.12
CA ALA A 114 -4.02 -46.98 -26.03
C ALA A 114 -3.86 -46.38 -24.62
N GLU A 115 -4.18 -47.14 -23.58
CA GLU A 115 -4.00 -46.72 -22.17
C GLU A 115 -2.54 -46.41 -21.83
N ARG A 116 -1.58 -47.22 -22.30
CA ARG A 116 -0.13 -46.99 -22.07
C ARG A 116 0.38 -45.72 -22.75
N VAL A 117 -0.06 -45.49 -23.99
CA VAL A 117 0.29 -44.28 -24.74
C VAL A 117 -0.32 -43.05 -24.07
N ALA A 118 -1.59 -43.11 -23.68
CA ALA A 118 -2.29 -42.05 -22.97
C ALA A 118 -1.60 -41.72 -21.63
N ASP A 119 -1.16 -42.74 -20.89
CA ASP A 119 -0.49 -42.60 -19.60
C ASP A 119 0.74 -41.68 -19.68
N ALA A 120 1.64 -42.01 -20.57
CA ALA A 120 2.88 -41.26 -20.72
C ALA A 120 2.68 -39.87 -21.32
N LEU A 121 1.67 -39.67 -22.17
CA LEU A 121 1.37 -38.35 -22.71
C LEU A 121 0.87 -37.40 -21.62
N ILE A 122 0.11 -37.88 -20.62
CA ILE A 122 -0.28 -37.08 -19.45
C ILE A 122 0.95 -36.65 -18.63
N TRP A 123 1.91 -37.55 -18.44
CA TRP A 123 3.18 -37.26 -17.75
C TRP A 123 3.98 -36.14 -18.42
N GLN A 124 3.93 -36.05 -19.75
CA GLN A 124 4.65 -35.02 -20.53
C GLN A 124 4.07 -33.61 -20.43
N GLY A 125 3.01 -33.40 -19.66
CA GLY A 125 2.50 -32.04 -19.44
C GLY A 125 1.88 -31.45 -20.71
N THR A 126 1.99 -30.14 -20.91
CA THR A 126 1.49 -29.50 -22.14
C THR A 126 2.19 -30.00 -23.41
N LYS A 127 3.38 -30.61 -23.31
CA LYS A 127 4.15 -31.13 -24.45
C LYS A 127 3.56 -32.42 -25.06
N GLY A 128 2.78 -33.17 -24.29
CA GLY A 128 2.13 -34.40 -24.78
C GLY A 128 0.92 -34.14 -25.68
N ARG A 129 0.24 -33.00 -25.49
CA ARG A 129 -0.98 -32.63 -26.23
C ARG A 129 -0.86 -32.67 -27.77
N PRO A 130 0.19 -32.08 -28.41
CA PRO A 130 0.32 -32.11 -29.87
C PRO A 130 0.57 -33.51 -30.44
N LEU A 131 1.03 -34.46 -29.62
CA LEU A 131 1.34 -35.84 -30.04
C LEU A 131 0.10 -36.76 -30.01
N LEU A 132 -1.04 -36.27 -29.54
CA LEU A 132 -2.26 -37.05 -29.41
C LEU A 132 -3.03 -37.19 -30.73
N PRO A 133 -3.72 -38.34 -30.94
CA PRO A 133 -4.84 -38.42 -31.87
C PRO A 133 -5.85 -37.30 -31.58
N GLU A 134 -6.46 -36.73 -32.62
CA GLU A 134 -7.44 -35.65 -32.46
C GLU A 134 -8.61 -36.06 -31.56
N ALA A 135 -9.10 -37.29 -31.71
CA ALA A 135 -10.18 -37.86 -30.90
C ALA A 135 -9.88 -37.93 -29.40
N TRP A 136 -8.61 -37.89 -28.99
CA TRP A 136 -8.19 -38.01 -27.59
C TRP A 136 -7.97 -36.66 -26.90
N ARG A 137 -7.88 -35.57 -27.67
CA ARG A 137 -7.51 -34.25 -27.14
C ARG A 137 -8.52 -33.73 -26.12
N SER A 138 -9.82 -33.97 -26.34
CA SER A 138 -10.86 -33.54 -25.40
C SER A 138 -10.76 -34.25 -24.06
N ASP A 139 -10.57 -35.58 -24.06
CA ASP A 139 -10.44 -36.37 -22.84
C ASP A 139 -9.12 -36.04 -22.12
N TYR A 140 -8.04 -35.83 -22.87
CA TYR A 140 -6.77 -35.37 -22.33
C TYR A 140 -6.90 -34.03 -21.59
N ASP A 141 -7.52 -33.04 -22.23
CA ASP A 141 -7.72 -31.71 -21.66
C ASP A 141 -8.59 -31.79 -20.39
N ARG A 142 -9.63 -32.65 -20.39
CA ARG A 142 -10.47 -32.92 -19.23
C ARG A 142 -9.71 -33.56 -18.07
N ILE A 143 -8.86 -34.55 -18.31
CA ILE A 143 -8.05 -35.17 -17.26
C ILE A 143 -7.08 -34.16 -16.63
N ARG A 144 -6.44 -33.33 -17.46
CA ARG A 144 -5.53 -32.28 -16.97
C ARG A 144 -6.25 -31.19 -16.19
N SER A 145 -7.41 -30.77 -16.69
CA SER A 145 -8.27 -29.81 -16.00
C SER A 145 -8.71 -30.39 -14.65
N ALA A 146 -9.16 -31.65 -14.62
CA ALA A 146 -9.60 -32.32 -13.40
C ALA A 146 -8.49 -32.44 -12.36
N LEU A 147 -7.24 -32.76 -12.77
CA LEU A 147 -6.08 -32.75 -11.86
C LEU A 147 -5.79 -31.36 -11.28
N THR A 148 -5.89 -30.32 -12.11
CA THR A 148 -5.68 -28.93 -11.69
C THR A 148 -6.77 -28.50 -10.70
N LYS A 149 -8.02 -28.84 -10.99
CA LYS A 149 -9.19 -28.52 -10.17
C LYS A 149 -9.17 -29.27 -8.84
N LEU A 150 -8.79 -30.55 -8.85
CA LEU A 150 -8.58 -31.34 -7.64
C LEU A 150 -7.51 -30.70 -6.73
N ALA A 151 -6.37 -30.30 -7.30
CA ALA A 151 -5.31 -29.63 -6.53
C ALA A 151 -5.77 -28.29 -5.92
N SER A 152 -6.76 -27.64 -6.51
CA SER A 152 -7.36 -26.40 -6.04
C SER A 152 -8.62 -26.58 -5.17
N GLY A 153 -9.04 -27.82 -4.88
CA GLY A 153 -10.19 -28.13 -4.02
C GLY A 153 -11.58 -27.94 -4.66
N HIS A 154 -11.67 -27.86 -5.99
CA HIS A 154 -12.94 -27.69 -6.72
C HIS A 154 -13.61 -29.04 -7.03
N ASP A 155 -13.95 -29.79 -5.99
CA ASP A 155 -14.37 -31.20 -6.04
C ASP A 155 -15.59 -31.47 -6.95
N GLU A 156 -16.59 -30.58 -6.95
CA GLU A 156 -17.80 -30.76 -7.76
C GLU A 156 -17.51 -30.61 -9.26
N GLU A 157 -16.65 -29.66 -9.61
CA GLU A 157 -16.24 -29.48 -11.00
C GLU A 157 -15.42 -30.66 -11.53
N VAL A 158 -14.58 -31.27 -10.66
CA VAL A 158 -13.87 -32.51 -10.99
C VAL A 158 -14.86 -33.62 -11.36
N ARG A 159 -15.97 -33.77 -10.62
CA ARG A 159 -17.00 -34.78 -10.93
C ARG A 159 -17.62 -34.53 -12.30
N ILE A 160 -17.99 -33.29 -12.60
CA ILE A 160 -18.61 -32.90 -13.87
C ILE A 160 -17.67 -33.20 -15.04
N GLU A 161 -16.38 -32.82 -14.95
CA GLU A 161 -15.41 -33.05 -16.03
C GLU A 161 -15.18 -34.54 -16.31
N LEU A 162 -15.12 -35.36 -15.26
CA LEU A 162 -14.88 -36.80 -15.39
C LEU A 162 -16.12 -37.58 -15.84
N GLN A 163 -17.34 -37.04 -15.70
CA GLN A 163 -18.55 -37.70 -16.21
C GLN A 163 -18.50 -37.90 -17.73
N SER A 164 -17.93 -36.92 -18.44
CA SER A 164 -17.89 -36.92 -19.90
C SER A 164 -16.77 -37.78 -20.50
N VAL A 165 -15.83 -38.28 -19.69
CA VAL A 165 -14.79 -39.23 -20.12
C VAL A 165 -15.38 -40.64 -20.11
N SER A 166 -15.41 -41.33 -21.26
CA SER A 166 -16.10 -42.63 -21.39
C SER A 166 -15.35 -43.79 -20.71
N LEU A 167 -16.04 -44.92 -20.50
CA LEU A 167 -15.41 -46.16 -20.00
C LEU A 167 -14.54 -46.87 -21.06
N GLN A 168 -14.66 -46.48 -22.32
CA GLN A 168 -13.84 -46.99 -23.42
C GLN A 168 -12.68 -46.03 -23.76
N SER A 169 -12.52 -44.95 -22.98
CA SER A 169 -11.47 -43.96 -23.19
C SER A 169 -10.11 -44.53 -22.82
N ALA A 170 -9.09 -44.19 -23.61
CA ALA A 170 -7.69 -44.48 -23.30
C ALA A 170 -7.24 -43.84 -21.96
N PHE A 171 -8.00 -42.87 -21.43
CA PHE A 171 -7.72 -42.19 -20.16
C PHE A 171 -8.49 -42.76 -18.96
N LEU A 172 -9.13 -43.93 -19.09
CA LEU A 172 -9.91 -44.55 -18.02
C LEU A 172 -9.10 -44.68 -16.71
N GLN A 173 -7.84 -45.09 -16.80
CA GLN A 173 -6.95 -45.29 -15.66
C GLN A 173 -6.70 -44.00 -14.88
N TRP A 174 -6.55 -42.87 -15.59
CA TRP A 174 -6.43 -41.55 -14.98
C TRP A 174 -7.74 -41.08 -14.35
N LYS A 175 -8.89 -41.35 -15.00
CA LYS A 175 -10.20 -41.07 -14.42
C LYS A 175 -10.41 -41.81 -13.10
N LEU A 176 -10.04 -43.10 -13.03
CA LEU A 176 -10.14 -43.91 -11.82
C LEU A 176 -9.21 -43.41 -10.71
N LEU A 177 -7.97 -43.03 -11.04
CA LEU A 177 -7.05 -42.40 -10.07
C LEU A 177 -7.68 -41.15 -9.46
N ILE A 178 -8.16 -40.21 -10.30
CA ILE A 178 -8.69 -38.93 -9.83
C ILE A 178 -9.96 -39.12 -8.99
N ARG A 179 -10.85 -40.05 -9.39
CA ARG A 179 -12.02 -40.41 -8.57
C ARG A 179 -11.64 -41.00 -7.22
N GLY A 180 -10.62 -41.86 -7.20
CA GLY A 180 -10.13 -42.42 -5.94
C GLY A 180 -9.48 -41.37 -5.05
N LEU A 181 -8.68 -40.45 -5.60
CA LEU A 181 -8.11 -39.32 -4.85
C LEU A 181 -9.20 -38.39 -4.29
N LEU A 182 -10.24 -38.10 -5.08
CA LEU A 182 -11.38 -37.31 -4.65
C LEU A 182 -12.09 -37.95 -3.45
N ALA A 183 -12.35 -39.26 -3.51
CA ALA A 183 -12.95 -40.01 -2.41
C ALA A 183 -12.03 -40.07 -1.18
N PHE A 184 -10.73 -40.28 -1.40
CA PHE A 184 -9.72 -40.32 -0.35
C PHE A 184 -9.63 -38.99 0.41
N TYR A 185 -9.61 -37.86 -0.29
CA TYR A 185 -9.62 -36.53 0.36
C TYR A 185 -10.94 -36.24 1.11
N GLN A 186 -12.03 -36.92 0.73
CA GLN A 186 -13.32 -36.87 1.43
C GLN A 186 -13.41 -37.89 2.58
N GLN A 187 -12.33 -38.62 2.89
CA GLN A 187 -12.28 -39.67 3.90
C GLN A 187 -13.24 -40.84 3.64
N ASP A 188 -13.59 -41.06 2.37
CA ASP A 188 -14.40 -42.20 1.90
C ASP A 188 -13.47 -43.29 1.36
N ASP A 189 -12.76 -43.94 2.28
CA ASP A 189 -11.79 -44.98 1.97
C ASP A 189 -12.40 -46.13 1.14
N PRO A 190 -13.62 -46.66 1.44
CA PRO A 190 -14.21 -47.72 0.64
C PRO A 190 -14.37 -47.34 -0.84
N ARG A 191 -14.82 -46.11 -1.12
CA ARG A 191 -14.97 -45.62 -2.50
C ARG A 191 -13.63 -45.31 -3.17
N ALA A 192 -12.63 -44.86 -2.41
CA ALA A 192 -11.27 -44.71 -2.91
C ALA A 192 -10.70 -46.06 -3.38
N LEU A 193 -10.86 -47.10 -2.54
CA LEU A 193 -10.42 -48.46 -2.85
C LEU A 193 -11.16 -49.06 -4.03
N GLU A 194 -12.48 -48.86 -4.14
CA GLU A 194 -13.27 -49.36 -5.28
C GLU A 194 -12.71 -48.88 -6.64
N ASN A 195 -12.21 -47.64 -6.69
CA ASN A 195 -11.60 -47.08 -7.89
C ASN A 195 -10.16 -47.57 -8.08
N TRP A 196 -9.35 -47.60 -7.02
CA TRP A 196 -7.92 -47.94 -7.12
C TRP A 196 -7.62 -49.43 -7.29
N GLN A 197 -8.51 -50.33 -6.86
CA GLN A 197 -8.38 -51.76 -7.10
C GLN A 197 -8.53 -52.13 -8.60
N ARG A 198 -9.16 -51.25 -9.39
CA ARG A 198 -9.36 -51.44 -10.84
C ARG A 198 -8.21 -50.94 -11.70
N LEU A 199 -7.19 -50.32 -11.09
CA LEU A 199 -6.06 -49.77 -11.82
C LEU A 199 -5.10 -50.86 -12.29
N ASP A 200 -4.58 -50.73 -13.52
CA ASP A 200 -3.49 -51.59 -13.99
C ASP A 200 -2.19 -51.22 -13.26
N VAL A 201 -1.66 -52.18 -12.50
CA VAL A 201 -0.44 -52.05 -11.67
C VAL A 201 0.79 -51.59 -12.47
N LYS A 202 0.82 -51.83 -13.79
CA LYS A 202 1.94 -51.43 -14.66
C LYS A 202 1.93 -49.96 -15.03
N LEU A 203 0.81 -49.27 -14.88
CA LEU A 203 0.63 -47.88 -15.30
C LEU A 203 0.92 -46.91 -14.15
N LEU A 204 1.31 -45.68 -14.50
CA LEU A 204 1.61 -44.64 -13.53
C LEU A 204 0.44 -44.32 -12.59
N PRO A 205 -0.84 -44.33 -13.01
CA PRO A 205 -1.97 -44.12 -12.10
C PRO A 205 -1.98 -45.07 -10.91
N ALA A 206 -1.67 -46.36 -11.09
CA ALA A 206 -1.58 -47.31 -9.99
C ALA A 206 -0.41 -47.01 -9.05
N ARG A 207 0.74 -46.59 -9.61
CA ARG A 207 1.92 -46.21 -8.83
C ARG A 207 1.68 -44.95 -7.99
N ILE A 208 0.97 -43.96 -8.54
CA ILE A 208 0.53 -42.77 -7.80
C ILE A 208 -0.51 -43.16 -6.75
N ALA A 209 -1.48 -44.02 -7.08
CA ALA A 209 -2.45 -44.47 -6.10
C ALA A 209 -1.79 -45.23 -4.94
N ALA A 210 -0.71 -46.00 -5.19
CA ALA A 210 -0.04 -46.81 -4.19
C ALA A 210 0.45 -46.04 -2.96
N MET A 211 0.94 -44.79 -3.12
CA MET A 211 1.38 -43.94 -2.00
C MET A 211 0.23 -43.50 -1.08
N PHE A 212 -1.01 -43.51 -1.56
CA PHE A 212 -2.20 -43.23 -0.75
C PHE A 212 -2.86 -44.54 -0.29
N ARG A 213 -2.99 -45.52 -1.19
CA ARG A 213 -3.60 -46.82 -0.92
C ARG A 213 -2.90 -47.59 0.19
N ILE A 214 -1.58 -47.46 0.33
CA ILE A 214 -0.80 -48.15 1.38
C ILE A 214 -1.30 -47.83 2.80
N SER A 215 -1.88 -46.65 3.04
CA SER A 215 -2.38 -46.25 4.36
C SER A 215 -3.77 -46.81 4.68
N ILE A 216 -4.58 -47.12 3.67
CA ILE A 216 -6.00 -47.49 3.82
C ILE A 216 -6.35 -48.93 3.37
N ASP A 217 -5.45 -49.61 2.65
CA ASP A 217 -5.64 -50.99 2.17
C ASP A 217 -4.61 -51.93 2.82
N THR A 218 -5.05 -52.65 3.86
CA THR A 218 -4.20 -53.59 4.59
C THR A 218 -3.75 -54.77 3.72
N GLU A 219 -4.62 -55.27 2.82
CA GLU A 219 -4.31 -56.39 1.94
C GLU A 219 -3.27 -56.00 0.89
N PHE A 220 -3.42 -54.82 0.28
CA PHE A 220 -2.41 -54.27 -0.60
C PHE A 220 -1.06 -54.08 0.11
N ARG A 221 -1.08 -53.59 1.36
CA ARG A 221 0.11 -53.36 2.17
C ARG A 221 0.86 -54.66 2.46
N THR A 222 0.16 -55.71 2.89
CA THR A 222 0.77 -57.01 3.21
C THR A 222 1.24 -57.77 1.97
N ALA A 223 0.67 -57.48 0.80
CA ALA A 223 1.10 -58.05 -0.48
C ALA A 223 2.40 -57.44 -1.03
N GLN A 224 2.88 -56.31 -0.50
CA GLN A 224 4.14 -55.69 -0.94
C GLN A 224 5.37 -56.34 -0.29
N SER A 225 6.53 -56.24 -0.96
CA SER A 225 7.80 -56.61 -0.33
C SER A 225 8.14 -55.67 0.84
N PRO A 226 8.92 -56.12 1.84
CA PRO A 226 9.29 -55.28 2.98
C PRO A 226 9.94 -53.93 2.61
N ASP A 227 10.80 -53.93 1.59
CA ASP A 227 11.43 -52.70 1.08
C ASP A 227 10.42 -51.75 0.44
N THR A 228 9.51 -52.29 -0.38
CA THR A 228 8.46 -51.50 -1.06
C THR A 228 7.48 -50.93 -0.03
N GLN A 229 7.11 -51.73 0.98
CA GLN A 229 6.26 -51.31 2.08
C GLN A 229 6.90 -50.15 2.84
N ARG A 230 8.19 -50.23 3.20
CA ARG A 230 8.91 -49.14 3.86
C ARG A 230 8.88 -47.85 3.03
N VAL A 231 9.24 -47.93 1.75
CA VAL A 231 9.28 -46.75 0.87
C VAL A 231 7.89 -46.11 0.71
N LEU A 232 6.85 -46.91 0.50
CA LEU A 232 5.49 -46.40 0.35
C LEU A 232 4.95 -45.80 1.64
N LEU A 233 5.24 -46.41 2.80
CA LEU A 233 4.87 -45.85 4.10
C LEU A 233 5.59 -44.53 4.38
N GLU A 234 6.88 -44.42 4.06
CA GLU A 234 7.62 -43.14 4.19
C GLU A 234 7.03 -42.05 3.28
N GLN A 235 6.64 -42.40 2.06
CA GLN A 235 5.98 -41.46 1.14
C GLN A 235 4.58 -41.08 1.62
N ALA A 236 3.80 -42.03 2.12
CA ALA A 236 2.49 -41.79 2.71
C ALA A 236 2.62 -40.87 3.93
N ASP A 237 3.56 -41.14 4.83
CA ASP A 237 3.81 -40.30 6.01
C ASP A 237 4.18 -38.86 5.64
N ARG A 238 4.97 -38.64 4.57
CA ARG A 238 5.27 -37.28 4.07
C ARG A 238 4.03 -36.57 3.54
N LEU A 239 3.12 -37.29 2.89
CA LEU A 239 1.88 -36.73 2.35
C LEU A 239 0.84 -36.46 3.44
N HIS A 240 0.82 -37.29 4.50
CA HIS A 240 -0.15 -37.19 5.61
C HIS A 240 0.33 -36.29 6.74
N ARG A 241 1.65 -36.15 6.94
CA ARG A 241 2.27 -35.25 7.93
C ARG A 241 2.91 -34.07 7.23
N ASP A 242 2.11 -33.19 6.64
CA ASP A 242 2.61 -31.89 6.21
C ASP A 242 2.77 -30.97 7.44
N THR A 243 3.75 -31.32 8.29
CA THR A 243 4.12 -30.57 9.51
C THR A 243 4.41 -29.11 9.21
N ILE A 244 4.88 -28.82 8.00
CA ILE A 244 5.17 -27.47 7.51
C ILE A 244 3.87 -26.74 7.18
N SER A 245 2.98 -27.32 6.36
CA SER A 245 1.69 -26.67 6.05
C SER A 245 0.82 -26.47 7.30
N ASP A 246 0.73 -27.46 8.18
CA ASP A 246 0.01 -27.32 9.44
C ASP A 246 0.67 -26.31 10.37
N GLY A 247 2.00 -26.31 10.45
CA GLY A 247 2.75 -25.30 11.19
C GLY A 247 2.51 -23.89 10.66
N LEU A 248 2.58 -23.68 9.34
CA LEU A 248 2.31 -22.40 8.70
C LEU A 248 0.84 -21.97 8.89
N ARG A 249 -0.12 -22.90 8.85
CA ARG A 249 -1.54 -22.62 9.16
C ARG A 249 -1.72 -22.19 10.62
N ARG A 250 -1.06 -22.85 11.57
CA ARG A 250 -1.07 -22.44 12.99
C ARG A 250 -0.50 -21.05 13.15
N ILE A 251 0.68 -20.77 12.59
CA ILE A 251 1.31 -19.45 12.67
C ILE A 251 0.39 -18.38 12.03
N ARG A 252 -0.26 -18.68 10.90
CA ARG A 252 -1.20 -17.77 10.23
C ARG A 252 -2.35 -17.32 11.13
N GLN A 253 -2.84 -18.18 12.02
CA GLN A 253 -3.93 -17.84 12.96
C GLN A 253 -3.52 -16.76 13.96
N PHE A 254 -2.23 -16.63 14.25
CA PHE A 254 -1.68 -15.72 15.25
C PHE A 254 -1.02 -14.47 14.66
N PHE A 255 -0.71 -14.47 13.36
CA PHE A 255 -0.14 -13.28 12.71
C PHE A 255 -1.09 -12.09 12.82
N GLY A 256 -0.61 -10.98 13.39
CA GLY A 256 -1.41 -9.77 13.59
C GLY A 256 -2.02 -9.62 14.99
N SER A 257 -1.74 -10.53 15.92
CA SER A 257 -2.10 -10.38 17.34
C SER A 257 -0.85 -10.31 18.23
N GLN A 258 -0.95 -9.54 19.32
CA GLN A 258 0.13 -9.42 20.31
C GLN A 258 0.26 -10.71 21.14
N ASP A 259 -0.88 -11.31 21.52
CA ASP A 259 -0.97 -12.53 22.34
C ASP A 259 -0.39 -13.77 21.64
N GLY A 260 -0.24 -13.72 20.32
CA GLY A 260 0.28 -14.80 19.49
C GLY A 260 1.80 -14.89 19.39
N SER A 261 2.53 -13.87 19.86
CA SER A 261 3.97 -13.70 19.54
C SER A 261 4.85 -14.85 20.04
N GLY A 262 4.59 -15.34 21.27
CA GLY A 262 5.33 -16.48 21.82
C GLY A 262 5.05 -17.80 21.08
N ARG A 263 3.81 -17.99 20.59
CA ARG A 263 3.43 -19.17 19.79
C ARG A 263 4.07 -19.13 18.41
N ILE A 264 4.01 -17.99 17.75
CA ILE A 264 4.69 -17.74 16.46
C ILE A 264 6.18 -18.03 16.58
N PHE A 265 6.82 -17.54 17.65
CA PHE A 265 8.22 -17.81 17.91
C PHE A 265 8.51 -19.32 18.04
N SER A 266 7.75 -20.02 18.89
CA SER A 266 7.92 -21.46 19.12
C SER A 266 7.71 -22.29 17.85
N ASP A 267 6.61 -22.05 17.12
CA ASP A 267 6.30 -22.76 15.88
C ASP A 267 7.36 -22.48 14.80
N LEU A 268 7.79 -21.22 14.62
CA LEU A 268 8.85 -20.89 13.65
C LEU A 268 10.18 -21.54 14.01
N GLN A 269 10.55 -21.57 15.29
CA GLN A 269 11.78 -22.22 15.74
C GLN A 269 11.83 -23.70 15.34
N GLN A 270 10.69 -24.40 15.40
CA GLN A 270 10.58 -25.80 15.01
C GLN A 270 10.55 -25.99 13.49
N LEU A 271 9.91 -25.09 12.76
CA LEU A 271 9.71 -25.23 11.30
C LEU A 271 10.92 -24.82 10.47
N ILE A 272 11.70 -23.83 10.90
CA ILE A 272 12.78 -23.24 10.08
C ILE A 272 13.84 -24.27 9.63
N PRO A 273 14.32 -25.21 10.45
CA PRO A 273 15.23 -26.26 10.00
C PRO A 273 14.67 -27.10 8.84
N ASN A 274 13.38 -27.47 8.93
CA ASN A 274 12.72 -28.27 7.91
C ASN A 274 12.45 -27.45 6.64
N ILE A 275 12.01 -26.19 6.78
CA ILE A 275 11.86 -25.28 5.64
C ILE A 275 13.18 -25.09 4.90
N ARG A 276 14.30 -24.88 5.62
CA ARG A 276 15.62 -24.74 4.99
C ARG A 276 16.06 -25.97 4.21
N LYS A 277 15.73 -27.16 4.71
CA LYS A 277 16.14 -28.44 4.12
C LYS A 277 15.27 -28.80 2.91
N ASP A 278 13.96 -28.70 3.06
CA ASP A 278 13.00 -29.31 2.13
C ASP A 278 12.35 -28.27 1.19
N TRP A 279 12.27 -26.98 1.58
CA TRP A 279 11.57 -25.91 0.84
C TRP A 279 12.26 -24.52 0.98
N PRO A 280 13.55 -24.38 0.61
CA PRO A 280 14.34 -23.17 0.87
C PRO A 280 13.76 -21.89 0.25
N GLU A 281 13.01 -22.00 -0.85
CA GLU A 281 12.33 -20.89 -1.52
C GLU A 281 11.20 -20.26 -0.71
N LEU A 282 10.69 -20.93 0.34
CA LEU A 282 9.71 -20.35 1.27
C LEU A 282 10.35 -19.45 2.32
N LEU A 283 11.66 -19.61 2.58
CA LEU A 283 12.34 -18.92 3.67
C LEU A 283 12.28 -17.38 3.56
N PRO A 284 12.47 -16.74 2.37
CA PRO A 284 12.34 -15.29 2.25
C PRO A 284 10.91 -14.79 2.49
N LYS A 285 9.89 -15.59 2.14
CA LYS A 285 8.48 -15.22 2.37
C LYS A 285 8.14 -15.24 3.86
N VAL A 286 8.58 -16.30 4.56
CA VAL A 286 8.42 -16.43 6.01
C VAL A 286 9.19 -15.33 6.75
N ALA A 287 10.41 -15.03 6.30
CA ALA A 287 11.22 -13.93 6.82
C ALA A 287 10.48 -12.59 6.70
N ASN A 288 9.90 -12.27 5.54
CA ASN A 288 9.16 -11.01 5.36
C ASN A 288 7.92 -10.92 6.29
N CYS A 289 7.17 -12.02 6.46
CA CYS A 289 6.03 -12.03 7.39
C CYS A 289 6.49 -11.81 8.84
N TYR A 290 7.55 -12.50 9.26
CA TYR A 290 8.08 -12.38 10.61
C TYR A 290 8.70 -10.99 10.87
N TYR A 291 9.33 -10.37 9.86
CA TYR A 291 9.84 -8.99 9.94
C TYR A 291 8.76 -8.03 10.42
N TRP A 292 7.60 -8.02 9.76
CA TRP A 292 6.51 -7.11 10.10
C TRP A 292 5.82 -7.45 11.42
N HIS A 293 5.82 -8.73 11.81
CA HIS A 293 5.37 -9.13 13.15
C HIS A 293 6.29 -8.58 14.24
N VAL A 294 7.62 -8.70 14.07
CA VAL A 294 8.61 -8.12 14.98
C VAL A 294 8.45 -6.60 15.05
N VAL A 295 8.28 -5.92 13.92
CA VAL A 295 8.04 -4.46 13.87
C VAL A 295 6.83 -4.02 14.71
N ARG A 296 5.77 -4.82 14.72
CA ARG A 296 4.49 -4.43 15.34
C ARG A 296 4.30 -4.94 16.75
N TYR A 297 4.87 -6.09 17.10
CA TYR A 297 4.61 -6.80 18.36
C TYR A 297 5.87 -7.34 19.04
N GLY A 298 7.04 -7.27 18.41
CA GLY A 298 8.28 -7.81 18.97
C GLY A 298 8.81 -6.99 20.14
N GLU A 299 9.52 -7.65 21.07
CA GLU A 299 10.25 -6.97 22.14
C GLU A 299 11.61 -6.46 21.64
N PHE A 300 12.15 -5.43 22.30
CA PHE A 300 13.29 -4.63 21.81
C PHE A 300 14.53 -5.44 21.42
N GLU A 301 14.90 -6.43 22.23
CA GLU A 301 16.12 -7.22 22.01
C GLU A 301 15.79 -8.58 21.41
N THR A 302 14.71 -9.21 21.86
CA THR A 302 14.37 -10.58 21.46
C THR A 302 13.93 -10.65 20.00
N GLY A 303 13.20 -9.64 19.51
CA GLY A 303 12.69 -9.60 18.12
C GLY A 303 13.78 -9.50 17.05
N PRO A 304 14.63 -8.45 17.05
CA PRO A 304 15.72 -8.34 16.08
C PRO A 304 16.74 -9.48 16.18
N ASN A 305 17.04 -9.95 17.40
CA ASN A 305 17.97 -11.07 17.61
C ASN A 305 17.42 -12.39 17.09
N SER A 306 16.13 -12.68 17.32
CA SER A 306 15.48 -13.89 16.78
C SER A 306 15.43 -13.84 15.25
N TYR A 307 15.09 -12.69 14.68
CA TYR A 307 15.09 -12.49 13.23
C TYR A 307 16.46 -12.78 12.63
N ARG A 308 17.51 -12.14 13.16
CA ARG A 308 18.90 -12.33 12.68
C ARG A 308 19.34 -13.77 12.79
N LYS A 309 19.04 -14.45 13.91
CA LYS A 309 19.38 -15.86 14.14
C LYS A 309 18.76 -16.78 13.08
N TRP A 310 17.53 -16.49 12.67
CA TRP A 310 16.72 -17.37 11.84
C TRP A 310 16.79 -17.09 10.35
N PHE A 311 16.96 -15.83 9.96
CA PHE A 311 16.90 -15.40 8.56
C PHE A 311 18.18 -14.71 8.09
N GLY A 312 19.11 -14.43 9.00
CA GLY A 312 20.35 -13.71 8.69
C GLY A 312 20.15 -12.21 8.58
N SER A 313 21.10 -11.54 7.92
CA SER A 313 21.10 -10.09 7.70
C SER A 313 20.50 -9.77 6.32
N PRO A 314 19.37 -9.04 6.25
CA PRO A 314 18.82 -8.55 4.98
C PRO A 314 19.79 -7.61 4.27
N ALA A 315 19.88 -7.69 2.94
CA ALA A 315 20.79 -6.85 2.16
C ALA A 315 20.51 -5.34 2.32
N GLU A 316 19.23 -4.96 2.39
CA GLU A 316 18.78 -3.55 2.51
C GLU A 316 18.79 -3.01 3.95
N ASP A 317 19.01 -3.87 4.96
CA ASP A 317 19.09 -3.49 6.37
C ASP A 317 19.97 -4.48 7.17
N PRO A 318 21.29 -4.56 6.91
CA PRO A 318 22.15 -5.61 7.46
C PRO A 318 22.22 -5.61 8.99
N GLU A 319 22.16 -4.42 9.58
CA GLU A 319 22.21 -4.19 11.03
C GLU A 319 20.83 -4.19 11.69
N LEU A 320 19.74 -4.32 10.91
CA LEU A 320 18.36 -4.23 11.37
C LEU A 320 17.99 -2.86 11.99
N HIS A 321 18.71 -1.80 11.63
CA HIS A 321 18.44 -0.44 12.12
C HIS A 321 17.07 0.06 11.65
N ARG A 322 16.67 -0.24 10.41
CA ARG A 322 15.34 0.14 9.90
C ARG A 322 14.24 -0.60 10.67
N MET A 323 14.43 -1.89 10.94
CA MET A 323 13.50 -2.68 11.77
C MET A 323 13.35 -2.05 13.15
N GLN A 324 14.46 -1.80 13.85
CA GLN A 324 14.46 -1.22 15.19
C GLN A 324 13.80 0.18 15.21
N ALA A 325 14.07 1.01 14.20
CA ALA A 325 13.44 2.31 14.07
C ALA A 325 11.91 2.22 13.92
N LEU A 326 11.43 1.30 13.08
CA LEU A 326 10.00 1.03 12.89
C LEU A 326 9.33 0.49 14.17
N MET A 327 10.02 -0.38 14.91
CA MET A 327 9.55 -0.89 16.21
C MET A 327 9.38 0.24 17.22
N HIS A 328 10.40 1.08 17.39
CA HIS A 328 10.32 2.19 18.33
C HIS A 328 9.20 3.19 17.97
N GLU A 329 8.95 3.42 16.68
CA GLU A 329 7.80 4.25 16.27
C GLU A 329 6.45 3.63 16.60
N SER A 330 6.26 2.32 16.40
CA SER A 330 4.98 1.66 16.68
C SER A 330 4.63 1.75 18.16
N MET A 331 5.65 1.76 19.02
CA MET A 331 5.56 1.97 20.47
C MET A 331 5.54 3.43 20.90
N LYS A 332 5.58 4.38 19.95
CA LYS A 332 5.64 5.85 20.20
C LYS A 332 6.90 6.31 20.94
N HIS A 333 7.98 5.53 20.90
CA HIS A 333 9.29 5.89 21.42
C HIS A 333 10.08 6.71 20.40
N TYR A 334 9.62 7.94 20.14
CA TYR A 334 10.04 8.72 18.98
C TYR A 334 11.52 9.15 18.98
N GLN A 335 12.13 9.40 20.15
CA GLN A 335 13.54 9.77 20.20
C GLN A 335 14.43 8.57 19.89
N ARG A 336 14.12 7.41 20.47
CA ARG A 336 14.81 6.15 20.15
C ARG A 336 14.60 5.76 18.69
N ALA A 337 13.39 5.92 18.15
CA ALA A 337 13.15 5.71 16.73
C ALA A 337 14.07 6.57 15.86
N ASN A 338 14.21 7.86 16.20
CA ASN A 338 15.09 8.78 15.48
C ASN A 338 16.57 8.39 15.59
N HIS A 339 17.01 7.85 16.72
CA HIS A 339 18.36 7.30 16.85
C HIS A 339 18.63 6.19 15.82
N PHE A 340 17.74 5.19 15.73
CA PHE A 340 17.91 4.10 14.77
C PHE A 340 17.69 4.53 13.32
N TRP A 341 16.77 5.46 13.04
CA TRP A 341 16.63 6.05 11.71
C TRP A 341 17.91 6.77 11.28
N LYS A 342 18.57 7.47 12.20
CA LYS A 342 19.84 8.13 11.92
C LYS A 342 20.93 7.12 11.61
N LEU A 343 21.07 6.06 12.41
CA LEU A 343 22.00 4.96 12.15
C LEU A 343 21.73 4.27 10.80
N TYR A 344 20.46 4.11 10.41
CA TYR A 344 20.08 3.58 9.10
C TYR A 344 20.45 4.55 7.97
N ALA A 345 20.14 5.85 8.11
CA ALA A 345 20.51 6.85 7.11
C ALA A 345 22.03 6.92 6.87
N ASP A 346 22.82 6.77 7.94
CA ASP A 346 24.29 6.79 7.89
C ASP A 346 24.89 5.50 7.32
N SER A 347 24.15 4.39 7.30
CA SER A 347 24.59 3.14 6.66
C SER A 347 24.29 3.09 5.17
N LEU A 348 23.34 3.89 4.67
CA LEU A 348 22.90 3.87 3.26
C LEU A 348 24.02 3.95 2.22
N PRO A 349 25.07 4.78 2.36
CA PRO A 349 26.17 4.80 1.40
C PRO A 349 26.88 3.44 1.25
N ARG A 350 26.94 2.63 2.32
CA ARG A 350 27.56 1.29 2.30
C ARG A 350 26.66 0.24 1.68
N ILE A 351 25.33 0.40 1.77
CA ILE A 351 24.35 -0.54 1.23
C ILE A 351 23.72 -0.06 -0.09
N ALA A 352 24.27 1.01 -0.69
CA ALA A 352 23.77 1.62 -1.92
C ALA A 352 23.68 0.65 -3.10
N VAL A 353 24.55 -0.36 -3.16
CA VAL A 353 24.58 -1.41 -4.21
C VAL A 353 23.29 -2.24 -4.22
N SER A 354 22.56 -2.29 -3.10
CA SER A 354 21.27 -2.99 -3.00
C SER A 354 20.10 -2.16 -3.54
N PHE A 355 20.31 -0.91 -3.95
CA PHE A 355 19.27 -0.02 -4.48
C PHE A 355 19.48 0.30 -5.96
N ALA A 356 18.40 0.70 -6.63
CA ALA A 356 18.49 1.23 -7.98
C ALA A 356 19.24 2.59 -8.01
N PRO A 357 19.85 2.98 -9.15
CA PRO A 357 20.52 4.27 -9.30
C PRO A 357 19.61 5.44 -8.90
N HIS A 358 20.16 6.46 -8.21
CA HIS A 358 19.44 7.65 -7.72
C HIS A 358 18.29 7.39 -6.73
N THR A 359 18.28 6.21 -6.07
CA THR A 359 17.30 5.89 -5.02
C THR A 359 17.79 6.27 -3.63
N VAL A 360 19.11 6.36 -3.41
CA VAL A 360 19.69 6.62 -2.08
C VAL A 360 19.29 8.01 -1.55
N GLU A 361 19.37 9.07 -2.36
CA GLU A 361 18.96 10.42 -1.92
C GLU A 361 17.47 10.48 -1.58
N LYS A 362 16.63 9.77 -2.36
CA LYS A 362 15.19 9.66 -2.09
C LYS A 362 14.90 8.92 -0.79
N VAL A 363 15.60 7.81 -0.54
CA VAL A 363 15.47 7.06 0.72
C VAL A 363 15.95 7.91 1.90
N GLN A 364 17.07 8.62 1.76
CA GLN A 364 17.53 9.58 2.77
C GLN A 364 16.47 10.66 3.01
N ALA A 365 15.90 11.25 1.97
CA ALA A 365 14.85 12.26 2.10
C ALA A 365 13.64 11.72 2.88
N LEU A 366 13.19 10.50 2.59
CA LEU A 366 12.09 9.83 3.31
C LEU A 366 12.41 9.59 4.78
N ILE A 367 13.64 9.16 5.09
CA ILE A 367 14.09 8.95 6.48
C ILE A 367 14.11 10.27 7.24
N TRP A 368 14.71 11.32 6.67
CA TRP A 368 14.75 12.65 7.29
C TRP A 368 13.35 13.23 7.50
N HIS A 369 12.44 13.07 6.54
CA HIS A 369 11.04 13.48 6.71
C HIS A 369 10.38 12.73 7.88
N ARG A 370 10.57 11.41 7.94
CA ARG A 370 10.02 10.56 9.00
C ARG A 370 10.57 10.92 10.38
N MET A 371 11.88 11.20 10.46
CA MET A 371 12.51 11.71 11.69
C MET A 371 11.93 13.07 12.12
N GLY A 372 11.60 13.94 11.16
CA GLY A 372 10.91 15.20 11.41
C GLY A 372 9.50 14.99 11.98
N CYS A 373 8.72 14.07 11.42
CA CYS A 373 7.39 13.71 11.95
C CYS A 373 7.47 13.15 13.38
N ASN A 374 8.47 12.30 13.67
CA ASN A 374 8.69 11.77 15.01
C ASN A 374 9.08 12.87 16.01
N ALA A 375 9.97 13.78 15.62
CA ALA A 375 10.35 14.92 16.45
C ALA A 375 9.15 15.84 16.75
N ARG A 376 8.31 16.13 15.75
CA ARG A 376 7.06 16.89 15.94
C ARG A 376 6.11 16.21 16.91
N ARG A 377 5.84 14.91 16.74
CA ARG A 377 4.97 14.12 17.64
C ARG A 377 5.50 14.10 19.07
N PHE A 378 6.83 14.01 19.23
CA PHE A 378 7.46 14.07 20.54
C PHE A 378 7.19 15.42 21.24
N GLU A 379 7.37 16.53 20.54
CA GLU A 379 7.10 17.88 21.06
C GLU A 379 5.61 18.07 21.41
N GLU A 380 4.69 17.56 20.58
CA GLU A 380 3.24 17.60 20.83
C GLU A 380 2.86 16.83 22.11
N VAL A 381 3.41 15.62 22.30
CA VAL A 381 3.20 14.82 23.52
C VAL A 381 3.74 15.55 24.75
N GLY A 382 4.95 16.12 24.67
CA GLY A 382 5.52 16.92 25.77
C GLY A 382 4.63 18.11 26.16
N SER A 383 4.12 18.84 25.18
CA SER A 383 3.21 19.98 25.42
C SER A 383 1.89 19.54 26.06
N ALA A 384 1.28 18.46 25.59
CA ALA A 384 0.02 17.94 26.16
C ALA A 384 0.20 17.50 27.62
N MET A 385 1.33 16.87 27.97
CA MET A 385 1.61 16.46 29.35
C MET A 385 1.87 17.66 30.27
N SER A 386 2.53 18.72 29.79
CA SER A 386 2.69 19.96 30.55
C SER A 386 1.37 20.66 30.87
N GLN A 387 0.32 20.41 30.06
CA GLN A 387 -1.02 20.97 30.26
C GLN A 387 -1.92 20.08 31.15
N ALA A 388 -1.49 18.86 31.49
CA ALA A 388 -2.21 17.92 32.36
C ALA A 388 -1.29 17.31 33.45
N PRO A 389 -0.80 18.11 34.41
CA PRO A 389 0.25 17.72 35.36
C PRO A 389 -0.14 16.67 36.42
N PHE A 390 -1.42 16.27 36.48
CA PHE A 390 -1.98 15.35 37.49
C PHE A 390 -2.09 13.89 37.01
N LEU A 391 -1.70 13.57 35.78
CA LEU A 391 -1.66 12.19 35.30
C LEU A 391 -0.37 11.49 35.81
N PRO A 392 -0.47 10.40 36.60
CA PRO A 392 0.68 9.79 37.30
C PRO A 392 1.61 8.99 36.37
N PHE A 393 1.31 8.91 35.07
CA PHE A 393 2.11 8.20 34.07
C PHE A 393 2.87 9.20 33.21
N GLY A 394 3.97 9.73 33.74
CA GLY A 394 4.96 10.42 32.93
C GLY A 394 5.66 9.42 32.01
N PHE A 395 5.43 9.45 30.70
CA PHE A 395 6.33 8.77 29.75
C PHE A 395 7.74 9.34 29.98
N SER A 396 8.68 8.50 30.43
CA SER A 396 10.04 8.94 30.82
C SER A 396 10.77 9.69 29.71
N GLU A 397 10.43 9.41 28.45
CA GLU A 397 10.98 10.05 27.26
C GLU A 397 10.57 11.52 27.14
N SER A 398 9.36 11.92 27.59
CA SER A 398 8.84 13.30 27.42
C SER A 398 9.56 14.35 28.28
N ARG A 399 10.36 13.93 29.26
CA ARG A 399 11.21 14.81 30.09
C ARG A 399 12.57 15.11 29.46
N GLN A 400 12.93 14.43 28.36
CA GLN A 400 14.23 14.60 27.70
C GLN A 400 14.15 15.68 26.62
N LYS A 401 15.21 16.49 26.48
CA LYS A 401 15.32 17.44 25.38
C LYS A 401 15.36 16.68 24.04
N PRO A 402 14.61 17.10 23.00
CA PRO A 402 14.68 16.45 21.70
C PRO A 402 16.13 16.46 21.18
N ALA A 403 16.64 15.27 20.86
CA ALA A 403 18.00 15.09 20.34
C ALA A 403 18.16 15.68 18.93
N ILE A 404 17.05 15.84 18.19
CA ILE A 404 17.02 16.44 16.86
C ILE A 404 15.74 17.25 16.66
N SER A 405 15.84 18.40 16.01
CA SER A 405 14.69 19.28 15.76
C SER A 405 13.87 18.83 14.55
N ALA A 406 12.55 18.95 14.63
CA ALA A 406 11.65 18.72 13.50
C ALA A 406 12.00 19.61 12.29
N THR A 407 12.31 20.90 12.53
CA THR A 407 12.62 21.85 11.45
C THR A 407 13.89 21.47 10.69
N ASP A 408 14.93 21.02 11.41
CA ASP A 408 16.20 20.62 10.79
C ASP A 408 16.04 19.35 9.93
N CYS A 409 15.27 18.39 10.45
CA CYS A 409 14.91 17.18 9.70
C CYS A 409 14.15 17.49 8.41
N PHE A 410 13.11 18.32 8.47
CA PHE A 410 12.33 18.70 7.29
C PHE A 410 13.15 19.52 6.28
N ARG A 411 14.01 20.44 6.76
CA ARG A 411 14.93 21.19 5.90
C ARG A 411 15.87 20.25 5.14
N ARG A 412 16.49 19.30 5.85
CA ARG A 412 17.39 18.31 5.23
C ARG A 412 16.66 17.41 4.23
N SER A 413 15.44 17.00 4.54
CA SER A 413 14.61 16.23 3.62
C SER A 413 14.28 17.00 2.33
N ALA A 414 13.93 18.30 2.44
CA ALA A 414 13.65 19.16 1.30
C ALA A 414 14.89 19.47 0.44
N GLU A 415 16.10 19.44 1.01
CA GLU A 415 17.36 19.55 0.27
C GLU A 415 17.63 18.29 -0.56
N LEU A 416 17.39 17.12 0.01
CA LEU A 416 17.64 15.81 -0.63
C LEU A 416 16.60 15.48 -1.71
N ALA A 417 15.37 15.97 -1.57
CA ALA A 417 14.32 15.79 -2.57
C ALA A 417 13.64 17.14 -2.91
N PRO A 418 14.28 18.00 -3.73
CA PRO A 418 13.77 19.34 -4.03
C PRO A 418 12.41 19.36 -4.74
N ASN A 419 12.00 18.28 -5.41
CA ASN A 419 10.72 18.21 -6.12
C ASN A 419 9.62 17.54 -5.29
N TRP A 420 9.89 17.19 -4.03
CA TRP A 420 8.92 16.60 -3.12
C TRP A 420 8.38 17.70 -2.18
N PRO A 421 7.10 18.10 -2.30
CA PRO A 421 6.57 19.25 -1.54
C PRO A 421 6.26 18.95 -0.07
N ALA A 422 6.11 17.68 0.32
CA ALA A 422 5.65 17.31 1.66
C ALA A 422 6.55 17.82 2.80
N PRO A 423 7.90 17.71 2.72
CA PRO A 423 8.78 18.24 3.77
C PRO A 423 8.68 19.77 3.93
N LEU A 424 8.49 20.52 2.83
CA LEU A 424 8.31 21.97 2.90
C LEU A 424 6.97 22.36 3.52
N ARG A 425 5.92 21.58 3.26
CA ARG A 425 4.60 21.76 3.90
C ARG A 425 4.67 21.51 5.40
N GLU A 426 5.33 20.44 5.85
CA GLU A 426 5.53 20.18 7.28
C GLU A 426 6.43 21.25 7.93
N LEU A 427 7.49 21.70 7.24
CA LEU A 427 8.35 22.79 7.72
C LEU A 427 7.57 24.09 7.91
N LEU A 428 6.75 24.48 6.94
CA LEU A 428 5.87 25.65 7.02
C LEU A 428 4.95 25.58 8.25
N ASP A 429 4.27 24.44 8.45
CA ASP A 429 3.34 24.27 9.56
C ASP A 429 4.04 24.34 10.93
N VAL A 430 5.20 23.68 11.07
CA VAL A 430 6.00 23.73 12.30
C VAL A 430 6.50 25.14 12.60
N CYS A 431 7.08 25.83 11.62
CA CYS A 431 7.59 27.19 11.80
C CYS A 431 6.48 28.18 12.14
N ARG A 432 5.30 28.04 11.52
CA ARG A 432 4.12 28.87 11.80
C ARG A 432 3.64 28.69 13.25
N ARG A 433 3.51 27.45 13.73
CA ARG A 433 3.12 27.18 15.13
C ARG A 433 4.15 27.70 16.13
N ALA A 434 5.43 27.62 15.78
CA ALA A 434 6.54 28.15 16.58
C ALA A 434 6.69 29.67 16.49
N LYS A 435 5.85 30.39 15.72
CA LYS A 435 5.93 31.84 15.45
C LYS A 435 7.29 32.28 14.89
N LYS A 436 7.97 31.40 14.16
CA LYS A 436 9.21 31.69 13.44
C LYS A 436 8.88 32.23 12.05
N SER A 437 8.47 33.49 11.99
CA SER A 437 7.91 34.12 10.78
C SER A 437 8.82 34.02 9.55
N ASP A 438 10.12 34.30 9.70
CA ASP A 438 11.05 34.32 8.55
C ASP A 438 11.26 32.93 7.94
N GLU A 439 11.44 31.90 8.77
CA GLU A 439 11.58 30.51 8.31
C GLU A 439 10.29 30.02 7.64
N ALA A 440 9.12 30.39 8.18
CA ALA A 440 7.82 30.03 7.60
C ALA A 440 7.61 30.69 6.23
N ILE A 441 7.91 31.99 6.09
CA ILE A 441 7.83 32.72 4.81
C ILE A 441 8.77 32.09 3.77
N ALA A 442 10.01 31.77 4.15
CA ALA A 442 10.97 31.12 3.26
C ALA A 442 10.49 29.74 2.77
N ALA A 443 9.94 28.93 3.68
CA ALA A 443 9.37 27.62 3.34
C ALA A 443 8.15 27.75 2.40
N ALA A 444 7.24 28.69 2.68
CA ALA A 444 6.07 28.95 1.83
C ALA A 444 6.45 29.45 0.43
N ARG A 445 7.43 30.37 0.31
CA ARG A 445 7.94 30.83 -1.00
C ARG A 445 8.54 29.67 -1.81
N LYS A 446 9.36 28.82 -1.18
CA LYS A 446 9.93 27.64 -1.85
C LYS A 446 8.84 26.64 -2.25
N LEU A 447 7.84 26.42 -1.39
CA LEU A 447 6.71 25.54 -1.69
C LEU A 447 5.90 26.07 -2.89
N LEU A 448 5.60 27.38 -2.95
CA LEU A 448 4.92 27.98 -4.10
C LEU A 448 5.72 27.93 -5.40
N SER A 449 7.05 27.88 -5.35
CA SER A 449 7.84 27.64 -6.57
C SER A 449 7.57 26.25 -7.19
N GLN A 450 7.16 25.27 -6.37
CA GLN A 450 6.84 23.90 -6.80
C GLN A 450 5.35 23.70 -7.06
N THR A 451 4.50 24.35 -6.26
CA THR A 451 3.05 24.29 -6.35
C THR A 451 2.47 25.69 -6.52
N PRO A 452 2.61 26.33 -7.70
CA PRO A 452 2.27 27.74 -7.87
C PRO A 452 0.83 28.07 -7.51
N ASN A 453 -0.11 27.15 -7.78
CA ASN A 453 -1.55 27.39 -7.64
C ASN A 453 -2.14 26.79 -6.35
N ASP A 454 -1.32 26.46 -5.34
CA ASP A 454 -1.82 26.01 -4.04
C ASP A 454 -2.42 27.20 -3.28
N VAL A 455 -3.74 27.40 -3.42
CA VAL A 455 -4.49 28.52 -2.82
C VAL A 455 -4.30 28.61 -1.31
N VAL A 456 -4.15 27.46 -0.63
CA VAL A 456 -3.94 27.44 0.83
C VAL A 456 -2.60 28.07 1.17
N VAL A 457 -1.53 27.68 0.47
CA VAL A 457 -0.18 28.24 0.70
C VAL A 457 -0.10 29.70 0.27
N VAL A 458 -0.77 30.09 -0.84
CA VAL A 458 -0.84 31.50 -1.26
C VAL A 458 -1.50 32.35 -0.17
N ARG A 459 -2.62 31.90 0.40
CA ARG A 459 -3.32 32.58 1.49
C ARG A 459 -2.45 32.69 2.73
N GLU A 460 -1.86 31.58 3.17
CA GLU A 460 -1.00 31.55 4.35
C GLU A 460 0.22 32.46 4.20
N LEU A 461 0.86 32.49 3.02
CA LEU A 461 1.98 33.39 2.76
C LEU A 461 1.54 34.86 2.79
N ALA A 462 0.39 35.19 2.18
CA ALA A 462 -0.13 36.55 2.21
C ALA A 462 -0.41 37.03 3.65
N GLU A 463 -1.03 36.18 4.49
CA GLU A 463 -1.26 36.48 5.91
C GLU A 463 0.07 36.72 6.67
N MET A 464 1.06 35.86 6.47
CA MET A 464 2.37 36.03 7.10
C MET A 464 3.09 37.31 6.64
N LEU A 465 3.02 37.64 5.35
CA LEU A 465 3.62 38.86 4.80
C LEU A 465 2.92 40.13 5.30
N MET A 466 1.60 40.10 5.53
CA MET A 466 0.92 41.22 6.19
C MET A 466 1.48 41.48 7.59
N VAL A 467 1.71 40.43 8.37
CA VAL A 467 2.32 40.57 9.72
C VAL A 467 3.77 41.04 9.62
N ALA A 468 4.51 40.61 8.61
CA ALA A 468 5.89 41.04 8.36
C ALA A 468 6.02 42.48 7.84
N GLY A 469 4.91 43.13 7.45
CA GLY A 469 4.92 44.48 6.88
C GLY A 469 5.12 44.55 5.36
N GLU A 470 5.19 43.40 4.68
CA GLU A 470 5.39 43.27 3.23
C GLU A 470 4.06 43.33 2.47
N TYR A 471 3.32 44.43 2.67
CA TYR A 471 1.92 44.56 2.27
C TYR A 471 1.69 44.49 0.75
N ALA A 472 2.62 45.01 -0.06
CA ALA A 472 2.51 44.99 -1.52
C ALA A 472 2.55 43.55 -2.07
N GLU A 473 3.45 42.71 -1.56
CA GLU A 473 3.54 41.30 -1.95
C GLU A 473 2.33 40.51 -1.42
N ALA A 474 1.92 40.77 -0.18
CA ALA A 474 0.71 40.18 0.40
C ALA A 474 -0.53 40.47 -0.45
N MET A 475 -0.69 41.72 -0.90
CA MET A 475 -1.78 42.14 -1.78
C MET A 475 -1.74 41.42 -3.14
N ALA A 476 -0.56 41.31 -3.75
CA ALA A 476 -0.40 40.60 -5.02
C ALA A 476 -0.77 39.10 -4.88
N LEU A 477 -0.37 38.46 -3.79
CA LEU A 477 -0.73 37.08 -3.49
C LEU A 477 -2.22 36.91 -3.20
N ALA A 478 -2.83 37.80 -2.43
CA ALA A 478 -4.27 37.77 -2.17
C ALA A 478 -5.09 37.97 -3.45
N GLN A 479 -4.65 38.86 -4.35
CA GLN A 479 -5.26 39.06 -5.67
C GLN A 479 -5.15 37.79 -6.54
N ARG A 480 -3.99 37.12 -6.49
CA ARG A 480 -3.78 35.83 -7.15
C ARG A 480 -4.68 34.75 -6.56
N ALA A 481 -4.77 34.64 -5.24
CA ALA A 481 -5.65 33.69 -4.57
C ALA A 481 -7.11 33.89 -5.00
N LEU A 482 -7.55 35.14 -5.11
CA LEU A 482 -8.91 35.47 -5.56
C LEU A 482 -9.12 35.07 -7.03
N SER A 483 -8.13 35.25 -7.89
CA SER A 483 -8.21 34.81 -9.29
C SER A 483 -8.27 33.28 -9.43
N LEU A 484 -7.65 32.55 -8.51
CA LEU A 484 -7.67 31.09 -8.47
C LEU A 484 -8.98 30.54 -7.88
N ASN A 485 -9.59 31.26 -6.93
CA ASN A 485 -10.86 30.88 -6.32
C ASN A 485 -11.74 32.11 -6.00
N PRO A 486 -12.56 32.57 -6.97
CA PRO A 486 -13.34 33.79 -6.83
C PRO A 486 -14.50 33.72 -5.81
N LEU A 487 -14.90 32.53 -5.38
CA LEU A 487 -16.12 32.34 -4.54
C LEU A 487 -15.83 32.27 -3.03
N GLN A 488 -14.55 32.30 -2.62
CA GLN A 488 -14.19 32.27 -1.20
C GLN A 488 -14.18 33.67 -0.58
N LYS A 489 -15.21 33.97 0.22
CA LYS A 489 -15.32 35.22 1.00
C LYS A 489 -14.11 35.50 1.90
N ASP A 490 -13.44 34.46 2.39
CA ASP A 490 -12.24 34.64 3.22
C ASP A 490 -11.08 35.25 2.43
N ILE A 491 -10.99 34.98 1.12
CA ILE A 491 -9.97 35.56 0.24
C ILE A 491 -10.28 37.02 -0.08
N GLU A 492 -11.56 37.38 -0.25
CA GLU A 492 -11.98 38.79 -0.37
C GLU A 492 -11.59 39.59 0.87
N ARG A 493 -11.79 39.01 2.07
CA ARG A 493 -11.38 39.63 3.34
C ARG A 493 -9.87 39.80 3.43
N LEU A 494 -9.10 38.77 3.05
CA LEU A 494 -7.64 38.84 3.01
C LEU A 494 -7.17 39.96 2.08
N LEU A 495 -7.73 40.05 0.86
CA LEU A 495 -7.36 41.07 -0.11
C LEU A 495 -7.74 42.48 0.35
N ALA A 496 -8.92 42.65 0.95
CA ALA A 496 -9.33 43.93 1.53
C ALA A 496 -8.41 44.36 2.68
N GLY A 497 -8.01 43.42 3.54
CA GLY A 497 -7.02 43.66 4.60
C GLY A 497 -5.65 44.06 4.04
N ALA A 498 -5.14 43.33 3.04
CA ALA A 498 -3.86 43.64 2.41
C ALA A 498 -3.88 45.03 1.73
N ARG A 499 -4.98 45.38 1.05
CA ARG A 499 -5.18 46.72 0.46
C ARG A 499 -5.22 47.80 1.53
N HIS A 500 -5.89 47.56 2.66
CA HIS A 500 -5.93 48.50 3.79
C HIS A 500 -4.54 48.77 4.37
N PHE A 501 -3.77 47.73 4.69
CA PHE A 501 -2.42 47.93 5.23
C PHE A 501 -1.48 48.61 4.23
N GLN A 502 -1.55 48.24 2.95
CA GLN A 502 -0.80 48.93 1.90
C GLN A 502 -1.23 50.40 1.77
N ALA A 503 -2.53 50.71 1.88
CA ALA A 503 -3.02 52.08 1.85
C ALA A 503 -2.50 52.90 3.04
N MET A 504 -2.51 52.33 4.25
CA MET A 504 -1.92 52.95 5.44
C MET A 504 -0.41 53.24 5.25
N HIS A 505 0.31 52.30 4.63
CA HIS A 505 1.73 52.49 4.28
C HIS A 505 1.93 53.61 3.26
N LEU A 506 1.15 53.64 2.18
CA LEU A 506 1.19 54.71 1.18
C LEU A 506 0.85 56.08 1.78
N ALA A 507 -0.20 56.15 2.61
CA ALA A 507 -0.59 57.37 3.31
C ALA A 507 0.55 57.89 4.22
N SER A 508 1.28 57.00 4.90
CA SER A 508 2.44 57.38 5.70
C SER A 508 3.59 57.97 4.86
N LYS A 509 3.68 57.56 3.59
CA LYS A 509 4.61 58.10 2.58
C LYS A 509 4.05 59.31 1.82
N ARG A 510 2.85 59.79 2.20
CA ARG A 510 2.12 60.88 1.54
C ARG A 510 1.65 60.60 0.11
N ASP A 511 1.59 59.34 -0.30
CA ASP A 511 0.86 58.94 -1.51
C ASP A 511 -0.63 58.76 -1.18
N PHE A 512 -1.34 59.89 -1.10
CA PHE A 512 -2.75 59.92 -0.71
C PHE A 512 -3.67 59.37 -1.81
N GLU A 513 -3.39 59.67 -3.08
CA GLU A 513 -4.18 59.17 -4.20
C GLU A 513 -4.07 57.64 -4.33
N GLY A 514 -2.87 57.08 -4.14
CA GLY A 514 -2.67 55.64 -4.07
C GLY A 514 -3.42 55.01 -2.89
N ALA A 515 -3.33 55.62 -1.70
CA ALA A 515 -4.05 55.15 -0.52
C ALA A 515 -5.57 55.17 -0.69
N GLU A 516 -6.14 56.27 -1.20
CA GLU A 516 -7.59 56.38 -1.44
C GLU A 516 -8.09 55.35 -2.45
N ARG A 517 -7.37 55.14 -3.57
CA ARG A 517 -7.73 54.12 -4.56
C ARG A 517 -7.77 52.72 -3.96
N LEU A 518 -6.77 52.36 -3.15
CA LEU A 518 -6.73 51.04 -2.49
C LEU A 518 -7.87 50.87 -1.48
N LEU A 519 -8.18 51.91 -0.70
CA LEU A 519 -9.29 51.86 0.27
C LEU A 519 -10.65 51.78 -0.43
N GLN A 520 -10.85 52.49 -1.53
CA GLN A 520 -12.06 52.37 -2.35
C GLN A 520 -12.21 50.96 -2.92
N ALA A 521 -11.13 50.39 -3.47
CA ALA A 521 -11.13 49.02 -3.96
C ALA A 521 -11.34 47.98 -2.84
N ALA A 522 -10.87 48.24 -1.62
CA ALA A 522 -11.16 47.39 -0.46
C ALA A 522 -12.63 47.48 -0.05
N SER A 523 -13.23 48.67 -0.08
CA SER A 523 -14.65 48.89 0.23
C SER A 523 -15.61 48.26 -0.79
N GLN A 524 -15.18 48.05 -2.03
CA GLN A 524 -15.94 47.27 -3.01
C GLN A 524 -16.00 45.78 -2.66
N LEU A 525 -14.94 45.23 -2.05
CA LEU A 525 -14.89 43.84 -1.60
C LEU A 525 -15.67 43.64 -0.30
N ILE A 526 -15.58 44.61 0.61
CA ILE A 526 -16.32 44.60 1.87
C ILE A 526 -17.14 45.90 2.00
N PRO A 527 -18.34 45.95 1.40
CA PRO A 527 -19.22 47.10 1.51
C PRO A 527 -19.57 47.40 2.98
N ASN A 528 -19.73 48.68 3.31
CA ASN A 528 -20.10 49.16 4.64
C ASN A 528 -19.14 48.78 5.78
N SER A 529 -17.89 48.41 5.46
CA SER A 529 -16.86 48.23 6.49
C SER A 529 -16.52 49.56 7.14
N LEU A 530 -16.97 49.74 8.38
CA LEU A 530 -16.72 50.96 9.16
C LEU A 530 -15.23 51.27 9.28
N PHE A 531 -14.41 50.23 9.42
CA PHE A 531 -12.96 50.34 9.53
C PHE A 531 -12.32 50.90 8.24
N LEU A 532 -12.73 50.40 7.07
CA LEU A 532 -12.21 50.90 5.79
C LEU A 532 -12.67 52.34 5.52
N LEU A 533 -13.93 52.64 5.84
CA LEU A 533 -14.51 53.98 5.66
C LEU A 533 -13.84 55.02 6.57
N THR A 534 -13.66 54.71 7.85
CA THR A 534 -12.95 55.61 8.79
C THR A 534 -11.48 55.77 8.43
N THR A 535 -10.83 54.75 7.88
CA THR A 535 -9.47 54.88 7.33
C THR A 535 -9.44 55.84 6.14
N LEU A 536 -10.41 55.75 5.21
CA LEU A 536 -10.51 56.68 4.08
C LEU A 536 -10.73 58.12 4.54
N ILE A 537 -11.60 58.34 5.53
CA ILE A 537 -11.81 59.65 6.17
C ILE A 537 -10.50 60.18 6.77
N ALA A 538 -9.77 59.34 7.52
CA ALA A 538 -8.50 59.73 8.12
C ALA A 538 -7.43 60.07 7.07
N VAL A 539 -7.34 59.32 5.96
CA VAL A 539 -6.44 59.63 4.84
C VAL A 539 -6.79 60.97 4.21
N ARG A 540 -8.08 61.30 4.05
CA ARG A 540 -8.52 62.60 3.51
C ARG A 540 -8.15 63.77 4.41
N PHE A 541 -8.32 63.64 5.73
CA PHE A 541 -7.82 64.64 6.68
C PHE A 541 -6.29 64.79 6.60
N LEU A 542 -5.56 63.69 6.40
CA LEU A 542 -4.11 63.73 6.26
C LEU A 542 -3.69 64.43 4.96
N ALA A 543 -4.47 64.27 3.88
CA ALA A 543 -4.28 64.91 2.58
C ALA A 543 -4.69 66.40 2.57
N GLY A 544 -5.38 66.89 3.61
CA GLY A 544 -5.90 68.26 3.69
C GLY A 544 -7.28 68.45 3.04
N ASN A 545 -7.93 67.37 2.61
CA ASN A 545 -9.28 67.37 2.04
C ASN A 545 -10.33 67.37 3.17
N ASP A 546 -10.21 68.36 4.06
CA ASP A 546 -10.97 68.42 5.32
C ASP A 546 -12.49 68.49 5.05
N GLU A 547 -12.94 69.25 4.04
CA GLU A 547 -14.36 69.38 3.67
C GLU A 547 -15.02 68.04 3.32
N HIS A 548 -14.36 67.24 2.48
CA HIS A 548 -14.85 65.92 2.09
C HIS A 548 -14.84 64.94 3.26
N ALA A 549 -13.80 65.00 4.11
CA ALA A 549 -13.71 64.15 5.29
C ALA A 549 -14.82 64.46 6.29
N GLU A 550 -15.14 65.74 6.51
CA GLU A 550 -16.27 66.16 7.35
C GLU A 550 -17.61 65.75 6.76
N SER A 551 -17.81 65.89 5.45
CA SER A 551 -19.04 65.44 4.79
C SER A 551 -19.28 63.95 5.01
N MET A 552 -18.25 63.11 4.92
CA MET A 552 -18.37 61.68 5.19
C MET A 552 -18.65 61.38 6.67
N LEU A 553 -18.13 62.19 7.60
CA LEU A 553 -18.44 62.04 9.02
C LEU A 553 -19.88 62.44 9.35
N ALA A 554 -20.48 63.34 8.58
CA ALA A 554 -21.86 63.79 8.77
C ALA A 554 -22.89 62.66 8.55
N ASP A 555 -22.57 61.67 7.71
CA ASP A 555 -23.39 60.46 7.51
C ASP A 555 -23.58 59.66 8.82
N TYR A 556 -22.66 59.82 9.76
CA TYR A 556 -22.70 59.22 11.10
C TYR A 556 -23.10 60.27 12.15
N GLY A 557 -24.18 61.02 11.93
CA GLY A 557 -24.65 62.08 12.83
C GLY A 557 -24.70 61.72 14.32
N GLU A 558 -24.84 62.71 15.21
CA GLU A 558 -24.65 62.54 16.66
C GLU A 558 -25.53 61.46 17.31
N THR A 559 -26.72 61.20 16.75
CA THR A 559 -27.67 60.20 17.25
C THR A 559 -27.45 58.80 16.65
N ASN A 560 -26.49 58.64 15.72
CA ASN A 560 -26.22 57.36 15.07
C ASN A 560 -25.59 56.37 16.07
N PRO A 561 -26.15 55.16 16.28
CA PRO A 561 -25.61 54.17 17.21
C PRO A 561 -24.16 53.75 16.95
N ILE A 562 -23.67 53.93 15.73
CA ILE A 562 -22.31 53.58 15.30
C ILE A 562 -21.30 54.70 15.60
N ARG A 563 -21.78 55.93 15.84
CA ARG A 563 -20.93 57.11 16.08
C ARG A 563 -19.87 56.92 17.18
N PRO A 564 -20.15 56.25 18.32
CA PRO A 564 -19.13 55.87 19.29
C PRO A 564 -17.95 55.08 18.70
N ALA A 565 -18.22 54.13 17.80
CA ALA A 565 -17.20 53.34 17.14
C ALA A 565 -16.38 54.18 16.16
N VAL A 566 -17.02 55.10 15.42
CA VAL A 566 -16.33 56.06 14.53
C VAL A 566 -15.32 56.89 15.33
N ALA A 567 -15.72 57.44 16.48
CA ALA A 567 -14.83 58.25 17.32
C ALA A 567 -13.61 57.45 17.80
N VAL A 568 -13.79 56.18 18.18
CA VAL A 568 -12.70 55.28 18.58
C VAL A 568 -11.75 55.00 17.42
N PHE A 569 -12.27 54.64 16.24
CA PHE A 569 -11.43 54.39 15.07
C PHE A 569 -10.69 55.64 14.63
N MET A 570 -11.36 56.79 14.55
CA MET A 570 -10.74 58.07 14.20
C MET A 570 -9.66 58.49 15.20
N LEU A 571 -9.86 58.28 16.50
CA LEU A 571 -8.84 58.55 17.52
C LEU A 571 -7.60 57.65 17.36
N SER A 572 -7.82 56.37 17.04
CA SER A 572 -6.74 55.40 16.79
C SER A 572 -5.93 55.79 15.55
N LEU A 573 -6.62 56.12 14.45
CA LEU A 573 -6.05 56.51 13.17
C LEU A 573 -5.34 57.86 13.27
N ALA A 574 -5.91 58.82 14.02
CA ALA A 574 -5.27 60.11 14.30
C ALA A 574 -3.90 59.94 14.95
N THR A 575 -3.76 58.93 15.81
CA THR A 575 -2.48 58.61 16.46
C THR A 575 -1.53 57.88 15.50
N LYS A 576 -2.03 56.89 14.75
CA LYS A 576 -1.22 56.08 13.81
C LYS A 576 -0.69 56.88 12.63
N LEU A 577 -1.55 57.68 12.01
CA LEU A 577 -1.24 58.51 10.83
C LEU A 577 -0.70 59.90 11.18
N LYS A 578 -0.56 60.22 12.47
CA LYS A 578 -0.07 61.52 12.97
C LYS A 578 -0.88 62.70 12.39
N LEU A 579 -2.22 62.61 12.48
CA LEU A 579 -3.11 63.70 12.06
C LEU A 579 -2.88 64.97 12.88
N LYS A 580 -3.40 66.11 12.39
CA LYS A 580 -3.36 67.42 13.07
C LYS A 580 -3.79 67.27 14.54
N LYS A 581 -3.06 67.91 15.46
CA LYS A 581 -3.34 67.85 16.92
C LYS A 581 -4.79 68.18 17.26
N ALA A 582 -5.37 69.16 16.58
CA ALA A 582 -6.78 69.56 16.75
C ALA A 582 -7.76 68.40 16.49
N LEU A 583 -7.54 67.60 15.43
CA LEU A 583 -8.38 66.45 15.11
C LEU A 583 -8.26 65.36 16.18
N LYS A 584 -7.03 65.03 16.60
CA LYS A 584 -6.81 64.08 17.69
C LYS A 584 -7.52 64.52 18.97
N SER A 585 -7.39 65.79 19.35
CA SER A 585 -8.06 66.35 20.52
C SER A 585 -9.59 66.33 20.40
N ARG A 586 -10.15 66.58 19.20
CA ARG A 586 -11.59 66.49 18.95
C ARG A 586 -12.12 65.07 19.20
N PHE A 587 -11.53 64.05 18.56
CA PHE A 587 -12.00 62.67 18.72
C PHE A 587 -11.72 62.11 20.12
N GLU A 588 -10.69 62.61 20.80
CA GLU A 588 -10.48 62.28 22.22
C GLU A 588 -11.57 62.90 23.11
N ALA A 589 -11.96 64.15 22.86
CA ALA A 589 -13.05 64.79 23.58
C ALA A 589 -14.39 64.09 23.32
N GLU A 590 -14.65 63.73 22.07
CA GLU A 590 -15.84 62.97 21.67
C GLU A 590 -15.88 61.60 22.35
N PHE A 591 -14.78 60.85 22.35
CA PHE A 591 -14.70 59.57 23.07
C PHE A 591 -14.94 59.74 24.58
N LYS A 592 -14.41 60.80 25.20
CA LYS A 592 -14.67 61.11 26.62
C LYS A 592 -16.14 61.46 26.86
N ALA A 593 -16.76 62.22 25.96
CA ALA A 593 -18.17 62.58 26.05
C ALA A 593 -19.06 61.33 25.94
N VAL A 594 -18.77 60.42 25.02
CA VAL A 594 -19.45 59.12 24.89
C VAL A 594 -19.34 58.30 26.17
N LEU A 595 -18.17 58.25 26.82
CA LEU A 595 -18.01 57.52 28.09
C LEU A 595 -18.71 58.20 29.28
N ALA A 596 -18.97 59.51 29.19
CA ALA A 596 -19.65 60.30 30.21
C ALA A 596 -21.18 60.35 30.03
N SER A 597 -21.68 60.03 28.84
CA SER A 597 -23.12 59.98 28.56
C SER A 597 -23.82 58.90 29.38
N GLU A 598 -25.16 58.97 29.44
CA GLU A 598 -25.94 57.89 30.06
C GLU A 598 -25.58 56.53 29.43
N PRO A 599 -25.37 55.48 30.27
CA PRO A 599 -25.05 54.16 29.77
C PRO A 599 -26.16 53.61 28.88
N SER A 600 -25.83 53.26 27.63
CA SER A 600 -26.77 52.64 26.70
C SER A 600 -26.24 51.30 26.18
N VAL A 601 -27.15 50.37 25.94
CA VAL A 601 -26.85 49.04 25.36
C VAL A 601 -26.17 49.19 23.99
N GLN A 602 -26.69 50.07 23.14
CA GLN A 602 -26.16 50.25 21.79
C GLN A 602 -24.74 50.85 21.80
N THR A 603 -24.49 51.83 22.67
CA THR A 603 -23.15 52.42 22.84
C THR A 603 -22.16 51.40 23.38
N ALA A 604 -22.56 50.59 24.39
CA ALA A 604 -21.70 49.55 24.94
C ALA A 604 -21.33 48.50 23.90
N LYS A 605 -22.30 48.02 23.10
CA LYS A 605 -22.07 47.11 21.98
C LYS A 605 -21.11 47.72 20.95
N ALA A 606 -21.37 48.94 20.50
CA ALA A 606 -20.57 49.61 19.49
C ALA A 606 -19.11 49.79 19.94
N LEU A 607 -18.88 50.20 21.19
CA LEU A 607 -17.53 50.36 21.74
C LEU A 607 -16.82 49.00 21.92
N ALA A 608 -17.53 47.96 22.38
CA ALA A 608 -16.94 46.64 22.55
C ALA A 608 -16.49 46.05 21.19
N LEU A 609 -17.34 46.13 20.17
CA LEU A 609 -17.01 45.69 18.82
C LEU A 609 -15.83 46.48 18.24
N ALA A 610 -15.82 47.81 18.38
CA ALA A 610 -14.72 48.64 17.88
C ALA A 610 -13.36 48.26 18.49
N PHE A 611 -13.31 47.97 19.80
CA PHE A 611 -12.07 47.53 20.44
C PHE A 611 -11.67 46.10 20.10
N ALA A 612 -12.63 45.19 19.88
CA ALA A 612 -12.34 43.85 19.36
C ALA A 612 -11.74 43.91 17.94
N ASP A 613 -12.28 44.78 17.07
CA ASP A 613 -11.77 45.00 15.72
C ASP A 613 -10.37 45.64 15.73
N LEU A 614 -10.10 46.58 16.64
CA LEU A 614 -8.77 47.17 16.78
C LEU A 614 -7.70 46.15 17.21
N ASP A 615 -8.06 45.20 18.08
CA ASP A 615 -7.16 44.13 18.51
C ASP A 615 -6.91 43.13 17.37
N SER A 616 -7.96 42.72 16.65
CA SER A 616 -7.85 41.78 15.53
C SER A 616 -7.08 42.33 14.33
N THR A 617 -7.17 43.64 14.08
CA THR A 617 -6.42 44.34 13.01
C THR A 617 -5.00 44.76 13.40
N GLN A 618 -4.51 44.37 14.59
CA GLN A 618 -3.20 44.76 15.13
C GLN A 618 -2.94 46.29 15.14
N MET A 619 -4.00 47.09 15.18
CA MET A 619 -3.96 48.56 15.22
C MET A 619 -3.65 49.05 16.65
N THR A 620 -2.52 48.60 17.22
CA THR A 620 -2.10 48.96 18.58
C THR A 620 -1.52 50.38 18.64
N TYR A 621 -2.10 51.26 19.46
CA TYR A 621 -1.61 52.65 19.64
C TYR A 621 -1.40 52.99 21.12
N PHE A 622 -0.60 54.03 21.36
CA PHE A 622 -0.34 54.50 22.72
C PHE A 622 -1.64 54.95 23.40
N GLY A 623 -1.96 54.31 24.52
CA GLY A 623 -3.18 54.56 25.30
C GLY A 623 -4.35 53.59 25.04
N ALA A 624 -4.26 52.72 24.03
CA ALA A 624 -5.34 51.80 23.67
C ALA A 624 -5.77 50.89 24.83
N GLN A 625 -4.85 50.31 25.58
CA GLN A 625 -5.17 49.48 26.76
C GLN A 625 -5.89 50.27 27.87
N ALA A 626 -5.46 51.50 28.12
CA ALA A 626 -6.10 52.35 29.12
C ALA A 626 -7.53 52.74 28.71
N GLN A 627 -7.75 52.98 27.42
CA GLN A 627 -9.07 53.25 26.87
C GLN A 627 -9.96 52.00 26.84
N CYS A 628 -9.42 50.84 26.50
CA CYS A 628 -10.12 49.55 26.57
C CYS A 628 -10.64 49.29 27.99
N LYS A 629 -9.82 49.51 29.03
CA LYS A 629 -10.28 49.40 30.42
C LYS A 629 -11.47 50.32 30.73
N LYS A 630 -11.50 51.55 30.19
CA LYS A 630 -12.63 52.47 30.34
C LYS A 630 -13.88 51.96 29.61
N VAL A 631 -13.73 51.40 28.42
CA VAL A 631 -14.82 50.76 27.68
C VAL A 631 -15.37 49.56 28.44
N LEU A 632 -14.52 48.67 28.95
CA LEU A 632 -14.95 47.54 29.79
C LEU A 632 -15.71 48.01 31.04
N THR A 633 -15.29 49.12 31.65
CA THR A 633 -16.01 49.74 32.77
C THR A 633 -17.37 50.27 32.34
N TYR A 634 -17.47 50.90 31.16
CA TYR A 634 -18.74 51.36 30.59
C TYR A 634 -19.69 50.19 30.29
N VAL A 635 -19.21 49.13 29.62
CA VAL A 635 -19.96 47.90 29.34
C VAL A 635 -20.52 47.31 30.64
N GLN A 636 -19.71 47.27 31.71
CA GLN A 636 -20.16 46.81 33.03
C GLN A 636 -21.32 47.63 33.62
N LYS A 637 -21.39 48.94 33.36
CA LYS A 637 -22.52 49.78 33.82
C LYS A 637 -23.82 49.43 33.12
N THR A 638 -23.76 48.93 31.88
CA THR A 638 -24.95 48.58 31.10
C THR A 638 -25.51 47.19 31.41
N VAL A 639 -24.81 46.38 32.19
CA VAL A 639 -25.14 44.97 32.47
C VAL A 639 -26.57 44.76 32.99
N ARG A 640 -27.17 45.75 33.65
CA ARG A 640 -28.54 45.68 34.18
C ARG A 640 -29.62 46.21 33.22
N LEU A 641 -29.23 46.79 32.09
CA LEU A 641 -30.16 47.32 31.09
C LEU A 641 -30.76 46.18 30.25
N PRO A 642 -31.95 46.39 29.65
CA PRO A 642 -32.57 45.38 28.80
C PRO A 642 -31.81 45.24 27.47
N TYR A 643 -31.02 44.17 27.35
CA TYR A 643 -30.38 43.80 26.07
C TYR A 643 -31.31 42.92 25.23
N SER A 644 -31.30 43.12 23.91
CA SER A 644 -31.80 42.11 22.97
C SER A 644 -30.83 40.91 22.91
N ILE A 645 -31.34 39.73 22.52
CA ILE A 645 -30.53 38.50 22.33
C ILE A 645 -29.37 38.78 21.37
N GLU A 646 -29.62 39.55 20.32
CA GLU A 646 -28.63 39.90 19.31
C GLU A 646 -27.54 40.80 19.89
N ASP A 647 -27.90 41.83 20.65
CA ASP A 647 -26.93 42.73 21.29
C ASP A 647 -26.04 41.98 22.29
N LEU A 648 -26.59 40.99 23.00
CA LEU A 648 -25.84 40.13 23.92
C LEU A 648 -24.82 39.27 23.18
N ARG A 649 -25.26 38.64 22.09
CA ARG A 649 -24.38 37.82 21.26
C ARG A 649 -23.20 38.65 20.77
N PHE A 650 -23.45 39.82 20.18
CA PHE A 650 -22.39 40.67 19.66
C PHE A 650 -21.45 41.20 20.75
N THR A 651 -22.00 41.71 21.85
CA THR A 651 -21.20 42.24 22.97
C THR A 651 -20.39 41.12 23.63
N GLY A 652 -20.99 39.94 23.81
CA GLY A 652 -20.33 38.76 24.37
C GLY A 652 -19.20 38.23 23.49
N THR A 653 -19.43 38.13 22.17
CA THR A 653 -18.39 37.75 21.20
C THR A 653 -17.24 38.76 21.21
N ALA A 654 -17.52 40.07 21.22
CA ALA A 654 -16.48 41.09 21.30
C ALA A 654 -15.61 40.96 22.56
N LEU A 655 -16.23 40.70 23.73
CA LEU A 655 -15.50 40.45 24.98
C LEU A 655 -14.65 39.18 24.92
N LEU A 656 -15.11 38.15 24.20
CA LEU A 656 -14.35 36.92 23.98
C LEU A 656 -13.13 37.17 23.08
N ASP A 657 -13.33 37.91 21.99
CA ASP A 657 -12.27 38.23 21.01
C ASP A 657 -11.17 39.08 21.65
N MET A 658 -11.54 40.04 22.49
CA MET A 658 -10.60 40.81 23.32
C MET A 658 -9.96 40.00 24.46
N LYS A 659 -10.34 38.72 24.64
CA LYS A 659 -9.89 37.82 25.71
C LYS A 659 -10.20 38.32 27.13
N GLU A 660 -11.28 39.08 27.27
CA GLU A 660 -11.74 39.67 28.54
C GLU A 660 -12.71 38.74 29.28
N TYR A 661 -12.23 37.54 29.61
CA TYR A 661 -13.05 36.45 30.18
C TYR A 661 -13.75 36.83 31.50
N SER A 662 -13.12 37.68 32.32
CA SER A 662 -13.71 38.16 33.59
C SER A 662 -14.90 39.09 33.36
N ALA A 663 -14.81 39.97 32.37
CA ALA A 663 -15.91 40.85 31.98
C ALA A 663 -17.04 40.03 31.35
N LEU A 664 -16.71 39.12 30.42
CA LEU A 664 -17.66 38.21 29.78
C LEU A 664 -18.45 37.38 30.81
N LYS A 665 -17.76 36.78 31.79
CA LYS A 665 -18.41 35.98 32.84
C LYS A 665 -19.39 36.81 33.68
N ARG A 666 -19.00 38.03 34.08
CA ARG A 666 -19.88 38.92 34.86
C ARG A 666 -21.10 39.35 34.05
N PHE A 667 -20.90 39.68 32.78
CA PHE A 667 -21.94 40.05 31.84
C PHE A 667 -22.94 38.90 31.62
N ALA A 668 -22.44 37.69 31.34
CA ALA A 668 -23.26 36.49 31.16
C ALA A 668 -24.05 36.09 32.41
N LEU A 669 -23.43 36.16 33.61
CA LEU A 669 -24.10 35.83 34.87
C LEU A 669 -25.24 36.79 35.22
N ALA A 670 -25.04 38.08 34.99
CA ALA A 670 -26.08 39.07 35.24
C ALA A 670 -27.25 38.93 34.25
N TRP A 671 -26.96 38.61 32.99
CA TRP A 671 -28.00 38.34 32.00
C TRP A 671 -28.83 37.09 32.35
N LYS A 672 -28.17 35.99 32.73
CA LYS A 672 -28.85 34.76 33.20
C LYS A 672 -29.82 35.02 34.35
N ARG A 673 -29.53 36.00 35.21
CA ARG A 673 -30.43 36.41 36.31
C ARG A 673 -31.66 37.16 35.82
N GLN A 674 -31.53 37.97 34.77
CA GLN A 674 -32.65 38.73 34.19
C GLN A 674 -33.55 37.87 33.30
N HIS A 675 -33.04 36.78 32.74
CA HIS A 675 -33.74 35.93 31.77
C HIS A 675 -33.77 34.47 32.23
N ARG A 676 -34.14 34.23 33.51
CA ARG A 676 -34.20 32.88 34.11
C ARG A 676 -35.08 31.87 33.35
N ASN A 677 -36.00 32.35 32.52
CA ASN A 677 -36.98 31.56 31.77
C ASN A 677 -36.82 31.66 30.23
N ALA A 678 -35.78 32.31 29.72
CA ALA A 678 -35.46 32.28 28.29
C ALA A 678 -34.67 30.99 27.96
N PRO A 679 -34.96 30.32 26.83
CA PRO A 679 -34.32 29.05 26.47
C PRO A 679 -32.80 29.16 26.25
#